data_AF-A0AAF0DLK3-F1
#
_entry.id   AF-A0AAF0DLK3-F1
#
_cell.length_a   1.000
_cell.length_b   1.000
_cell.length_c   1.000
_cell.angle_alpha   90.00
_cell.angle_beta   90.00
_cell.angle_gamma   90.00
#
_symmetry.space_group_name_H-M   'P 1'
#
loop_
_entity.id
_entity.type
_entity.pdbx_description
1 polymer ?
#
loop_
_entity_poly.entity_id
_entity_poly.type
_entity_poly.pdbx_seq_one_letter_code
_entity_poly.pdbx_strand_id
1 'polypeptide(L)'
;MPSFGTAAFFLYDLMMDNASVFYRILTSISVLPTNQRSMSNTFWRLCELLAQQDKEDGENAGSDTYDHSNDDLAIDMAKILDGSTGSGHNFDLEASELSHLSAQEAAPIHFDDPCASIVNFKPSESLKITCLTIGSRGDVQPYIALCKALLVEGHQPKIATHREFESWVRQHGIDFAPVEGDPAELMRICVENGMFTYSFLKEASLKFRGWIDDLLSSAWTSCQGSDILIESPSAMAGIHIAEALRIPYFRAFTMPWTRTRAYPHAFAVPDHKMGGAYNYMTYVMFDNVFWKAIAGQVNRWRKRQLGLRGTNLDKMQPNKVPFLYNFSPSVVPPPTDYGDWIRVTGYWFLDEGSSWSPPQQLLDFIQKARNDRKKIVYIGFGSIVVSDPTALTKTVIESVLKTDVRCILSKGWSDRLGDPASAKAEVPLPPEIHQITAAPHDWLFTQVDAVAHHGGAGTTGASLRAGVPTIVKPFFGDQFFFGSRVEDLGVGISLKKLNVNIFSRALWEATNSERMIVKAKLLGEKIRKENGVEKAIQALYRDLEYAKTLVRRRSMAAASPSAPAPLGESRTGKQDWEEDLAGIEETWTLVGHPDTDMELSHSSHGHESEFDLRASAAVAAGTLPDIAIDEDDGEEDVTR
;
A
#
# COMPACT_ATOMS: atom_id res chain seq x y z
N MET A 1 -25.09 11.94 29.63
CA MET A 1 -24.21 10.74 29.54
C MET A 1 -25.12 9.56 29.26
N PRO A 2 -24.86 8.64 28.30
CA PRO A 2 -23.56 8.06 27.91
C PRO A 2 -23.34 7.96 26.36
N SER A 3 -22.35 7.18 25.91
CA SER A 3 -21.95 6.83 24.52
C SER A 3 -20.87 7.67 23.82
N PHE A 4 -19.62 7.57 24.29
CA PHE A 4 -18.44 7.98 23.50
C PHE A 4 -17.32 6.91 23.45
N GLY A 5 -17.57 5.70 23.99
CA GLY A 5 -16.59 4.59 24.00
C GLY A 5 -16.58 3.71 22.75
N THR A 6 -17.64 3.74 21.93
CA THR A 6 -17.83 2.78 20.83
C THR A 6 -16.95 3.06 19.61
N ALA A 7 -16.54 4.32 19.40
CA ALA A 7 -15.71 4.69 18.24
C ALA A 7 -14.24 4.27 18.39
N ALA A 8 -13.72 4.22 19.62
CA ALA A 8 -12.37 3.72 19.90
C ALA A 8 -12.31 2.18 19.81
N PHE A 9 -13.40 1.50 20.18
CA PHE A 9 -13.55 0.05 20.03
C PHE A 9 -13.58 -0.39 18.56
N PHE A 10 -14.18 0.43 17.68
CA PHE A 10 -14.29 0.14 16.24
C PHE A 10 -12.99 0.28 15.45
N LEU A 11 -12.10 1.20 15.84
CA LEU A 11 -10.77 1.33 15.21
C LEU A 11 -9.80 0.23 15.66
N TYR A 12 -10.06 -0.35 16.83
CA TYR A 12 -9.26 -1.37 17.50
C TYR A 12 -9.49 -2.77 16.92
N ASP A 13 -10.74 -3.19 16.69
CA ASP A 13 -11.05 -4.51 16.12
C ASP A 13 -10.70 -4.60 14.63
N LEU A 14 -10.58 -3.45 13.96
CA LEU A 14 -10.26 -3.35 12.54
C LEU A 14 -8.80 -3.69 12.22
N MET A 15 -7.90 -3.66 13.21
CA MET A 15 -6.46 -3.77 12.98
C MET A 15 -5.85 -5.16 13.24
N MET A 16 -6.57 -6.12 13.85
CA MET A 16 -5.88 -7.23 14.55
C MET A 16 -6.36 -8.68 14.37
N ASP A 17 -7.26 -9.05 13.43
CA ASP A 17 -7.39 -10.47 12.99
C ASP A 17 -8.17 -10.64 11.68
N ASN A 18 -7.52 -11.13 10.62
CA ASN A 18 -8.06 -11.24 9.26
C ASN A 18 -8.83 -12.54 9.03
N ALA A 19 -10.09 -12.61 9.49
CA ALA A 19 -11.19 -13.41 8.91
C ALA A 19 -12.47 -13.24 9.76
N SER A 20 -12.35 -13.35 11.09
CA SER A 20 -13.47 -13.24 12.04
C SER A 20 -14.17 -11.87 12.01
N VAL A 21 -13.42 -10.82 11.69
CA VAL A 21 -13.91 -9.44 11.56
C VAL A 21 -14.91 -9.29 10.40
N PHE A 22 -14.73 -10.03 9.30
CA PHE A 22 -15.64 -9.95 8.14
C PHE A 22 -17.03 -10.50 8.48
N TYR A 23 -17.11 -11.59 9.24
CA TYR A 23 -18.37 -12.18 9.69
C TYR A 23 -19.13 -11.27 10.67
N ARG A 24 -18.41 -10.59 11.57
CA ARG A 24 -18.99 -9.66 12.57
C ARG A 24 -19.49 -8.35 11.97
N ILE A 25 -18.83 -7.84 10.93
CA ILE A 25 -19.30 -6.66 10.17
C ILE A 25 -20.62 -6.99 9.45
N LEU A 26 -20.72 -8.15 8.81
CA LEU A 26 -21.93 -8.58 8.09
C LEU A 26 -23.13 -8.79 9.03
N THR A 27 -22.91 -9.37 10.21
CA THR A 27 -23.96 -9.57 11.24
C THR A 27 -24.35 -8.28 11.98
N SER A 28 -23.47 -7.28 12.05
CA SER A 28 -23.78 -5.99 12.67
C SER A 28 -24.58 -5.04 11.76
N ILE A 29 -24.52 -5.24 10.43
CA ILE A 29 -25.31 -4.49 9.45
C ILE A 29 -26.81 -4.92 9.48
N SER A 30 -27.14 -6.06 10.09
CA SER A 30 -28.52 -6.54 10.28
C SER A 30 -29.33 -5.81 11.35
N VAL A 31 -28.75 -4.87 12.11
CA VAL A 31 -29.41 -4.21 13.26
C VAL A 31 -29.76 -2.73 13.00
N LEU A 32 -29.70 -2.26 11.75
CA LEU A 32 -30.16 -0.91 11.39
C LEU A 32 -31.65 -0.91 10.96
N PRO A 33 -32.47 0.03 11.44
CA PRO A 33 -33.88 0.11 11.09
C PRO A 33 -34.12 0.40 9.59
N THR A 34 -35.27 -0.06 9.12
CA THR A 34 -35.59 -0.60 7.79
C THR A 34 -35.60 0.36 6.59
N ASN A 35 -35.16 1.62 6.70
CA ASN A 35 -35.44 2.64 5.67
C ASN A 35 -34.27 3.05 4.75
N GLN A 36 -33.21 2.25 4.64
CA GLN A 36 -32.14 2.46 3.63
C GLN A 36 -31.69 1.15 2.95
N ARG A 37 -32.62 0.36 2.42
CA ARG A 37 -32.27 -0.78 1.56
C ARG A 37 -32.56 -0.47 0.09
N SER A 38 -31.52 -0.06 -0.62
CA SER A 38 -31.37 -0.37 -2.05
C SER A 38 -29.97 -0.98 -2.23
N MET A 39 -29.87 -2.28 -1.94
CA MET A 39 -28.71 -3.09 -2.31
C MET A 39 -29.20 -4.31 -3.07
N SER A 40 -28.54 -4.59 -4.20
CA SER A 40 -28.88 -5.64 -5.17
C SER A 40 -28.99 -7.03 -4.54
N ASN A 41 -29.96 -7.84 -5.02
CA ASN A 41 -30.16 -9.24 -4.65
C ASN A 41 -28.89 -10.10 -4.75
N THR A 42 -27.91 -9.70 -5.57
CA THR A 42 -26.59 -10.36 -5.68
C THR A 42 -25.78 -10.28 -4.39
N PHE A 43 -25.90 -9.19 -3.61
CA PHE A 43 -25.20 -9.01 -2.33
C PHE A 43 -25.70 -10.01 -1.27
N TRP A 44 -27.02 -10.18 -1.17
CA TRP A 44 -27.61 -11.13 -0.23
C TRP A 44 -27.35 -12.59 -0.60
N ARG A 45 -27.35 -12.91 -1.91
CA ARG A 45 -26.98 -14.25 -2.40
C ARG A 45 -25.54 -14.63 -2.06
N LEU A 46 -24.61 -13.66 -2.12
CA LEU A 46 -23.21 -13.87 -1.74
C LEU A 46 -23.06 -14.09 -0.23
N CYS A 47 -23.82 -13.35 0.59
CA CYS A 47 -23.87 -13.56 2.05
C CYS A 47 -24.45 -14.93 2.43
N GLU A 48 -25.47 -15.42 1.72
CA GLU A 48 -26.05 -16.75 1.95
C GLU A 48 -25.08 -17.88 1.60
N LEU A 49 -24.34 -17.76 0.49
CA LEU A 49 -23.34 -18.74 0.08
C LEU A 49 -22.17 -18.81 1.07
N LEU A 50 -21.71 -17.65 1.57
CA LEU A 50 -20.65 -17.59 2.59
C LEU A 50 -21.10 -18.17 3.95
N ALA A 51 -22.39 -18.05 4.29
CA ALA A 51 -22.95 -18.60 5.52
C ALA A 51 -23.21 -20.11 5.47
N GLN A 52 -23.38 -20.70 4.28
CA GLN A 52 -23.52 -22.15 4.11
C GLN A 52 -22.18 -22.87 4.27
N GLN A 53 -21.08 -22.24 3.86
CA GLN A 53 -19.74 -22.84 3.91
C GLN A 53 -19.17 -22.92 5.34
N ASP A 54 -19.41 -21.90 6.17
CA ASP A 54 -19.03 -21.92 7.61
C ASP A 54 -19.82 -22.96 8.43
N LYS A 55 -21.01 -23.37 7.98
CA LYS A 55 -21.78 -24.44 8.62
C LYS A 55 -21.22 -25.82 8.30
N GLU A 56 -20.77 -26.04 7.07
CA GLU A 56 -20.13 -27.29 6.66
C GLU A 56 -18.74 -27.48 7.30
N ASP A 57 -17.99 -26.39 7.48
CA ASP A 57 -16.68 -26.42 8.16
C ASP A 57 -16.81 -26.53 9.69
N GLY A 58 -17.91 -26.04 10.28
CA GLY A 58 -18.20 -26.12 11.71
C GLY A 58 -18.76 -27.48 12.18
N GLU A 59 -19.45 -28.23 11.32
CA GLU A 59 -20.04 -29.54 11.66
C GLU A 59 -19.07 -30.72 11.46
N ASN A 60 -17.96 -30.54 10.74
CA ASN A 60 -16.94 -31.59 10.52
C ASN A 60 -15.76 -31.56 11.52
N ALA A 61 -15.74 -30.62 12.47
CA ALA A 61 -14.75 -30.59 13.56
C ALA A 61 -15.17 -31.51 14.72
N GLY A 62 -15.35 -32.81 14.44
CA GLY A 62 -15.96 -33.70 15.44
C GLY A 62 -16.01 -35.20 15.13
N SER A 63 -15.10 -35.77 14.34
CA SER A 63 -14.84 -37.21 14.38
C SER A 63 -13.50 -37.58 13.71
N ASP A 64 -12.56 -38.07 14.52
CA ASP A 64 -11.37 -38.77 14.05
C ASP A 64 -11.76 -40.15 13.49
N THR A 65 -11.83 -40.28 12.17
CA THR A 65 -11.62 -41.55 11.46
C THR A 65 -10.88 -41.29 10.16
N TYR A 66 -9.63 -41.74 10.10
CA TYR A 66 -8.87 -41.91 8.86
C TYR A 66 -9.63 -42.88 7.95
N ASP A 67 -10.00 -42.43 6.74
CA ASP A 67 -10.39 -43.32 5.65
C ASP A 67 -9.65 -42.96 4.37
N HIS A 68 -9.07 -43.98 3.75
CA HIS A 68 -8.26 -43.93 2.53
C HIS A 68 -9.19 -43.97 1.32
N SER A 69 -9.54 -42.82 0.73
CA SER A 69 -10.31 -42.80 -0.52
C SER A 69 -10.20 -41.51 -1.34
N ASN A 70 -8.99 -40.96 -1.50
CA ASN A 70 -8.77 -39.84 -2.44
C ASN A 70 -7.57 -39.99 -3.38
N ASP A 71 -6.95 -41.18 -3.46
CA ASP A 71 -5.87 -41.46 -4.41
C ASP A 71 -6.36 -41.97 -5.79
N ASP A 72 -7.66 -42.26 -5.95
CA ASP A 72 -8.19 -42.83 -7.21
C ASP A 72 -8.64 -41.79 -8.25
N LEU A 73 -8.66 -40.50 -7.94
CA LEU A 73 -8.96 -39.43 -8.91
C LEU A 73 -7.71 -38.85 -9.61
N ALA A 74 -6.52 -39.12 -9.08
CA ALA A 74 -5.25 -38.72 -9.70
C ALA A 74 -4.72 -39.74 -10.72
N ILE A 75 -5.26 -40.97 -10.74
CA ILE A 75 -4.79 -42.07 -11.60
C ILE A 75 -5.55 -42.12 -12.95
N ASP A 76 -6.75 -41.53 -13.04
CA ASP A 76 -7.53 -41.52 -14.30
C ASP A 76 -7.23 -40.33 -15.22
N MET A 77 -6.66 -39.22 -14.72
CA MET A 77 -6.18 -38.12 -15.58
C MET A 77 -4.83 -38.40 -16.25
N ALA A 78 -4.05 -39.35 -15.73
CA ALA A 78 -2.77 -39.75 -16.31
C ALA A 78 -2.91 -40.75 -17.49
N LYS A 79 -4.09 -41.34 -17.68
CA LYS A 79 -4.36 -42.28 -18.79
C LYS A 79 -5.00 -41.65 -20.03
N ILE A 80 -5.34 -40.35 -19.98
CA ILE A 80 -5.94 -39.62 -21.11
C ILE A 80 -4.89 -38.85 -21.93
N LEU A 81 -3.65 -38.74 -21.44
CA LEU A 81 -2.59 -37.97 -22.10
C LEU A 81 -1.53 -38.81 -22.83
N ASP A 82 -1.68 -40.14 -22.88
CA ASP A 82 -0.68 -41.05 -23.47
C ASP A 82 -1.22 -41.77 -24.72
N GLY A 83 -1.55 -40.99 -25.74
CA GLY A 83 -2.22 -41.45 -26.95
C GLY A 83 -1.78 -40.75 -28.22
N SER A 84 -0.49 -40.76 -28.54
CA SER A 84 0.00 -40.80 -29.94
C SER A 84 1.51 -40.97 -30.02
N THR A 85 1.95 -42.18 -30.32
CA THR A 85 3.31 -42.46 -30.80
C THR A 85 3.30 -42.51 -32.33
N GLY A 86 4.22 -41.79 -32.96
CA GLY A 86 4.36 -41.78 -34.42
C GLY A 86 5.68 -41.17 -34.91
N SER A 87 6.68 -42.03 -35.04
CA SER A 87 7.92 -41.93 -35.84
C SER A 87 8.94 -40.82 -35.54
N GLY A 88 10.18 -41.26 -35.31
CA GLY A 88 11.30 -40.43 -34.94
C GLY A 88 11.92 -39.62 -36.07
N HIS A 89 12.69 -38.61 -35.67
CA HIS A 89 13.93 -38.24 -36.33
C HIS A 89 14.85 -37.55 -35.30
N ASN A 90 16.10 -38.01 -35.29
CA ASN A 90 17.22 -37.51 -34.52
C ASN A 90 17.63 -36.14 -35.09
N PHE A 91 17.68 -35.09 -34.26
CA PHE A 91 18.37 -33.85 -34.61
C PHE A 91 19.02 -33.24 -33.36
N ASP A 92 20.35 -33.35 -33.30
CA ASP A 92 21.21 -32.51 -32.48
C ASP A 92 21.04 -31.05 -32.93
N LEU A 93 20.59 -30.17 -32.04
CA LEU A 93 20.59 -28.73 -32.24
C LEU A 93 21.24 -28.04 -31.05
N GLU A 94 22.26 -27.24 -31.35
CA GLU A 94 23.13 -26.54 -30.43
C GLU A 94 22.38 -25.56 -29.50
N ALA A 95 22.86 -25.47 -28.27
CA ALA A 95 22.29 -24.66 -27.19
C ALA A 95 22.35 -23.12 -27.41
N SER A 96 22.71 -22.65 -28.61
CA SER A 96 22.80 -21.22 -28.93
C SER A 96 21.50 -20.64 -29.50
N GLU A 97 20.65 -21.45 -30.15
CA GLU A 97 19.42 -20.96 -30.82
C GLU A 97 18.19 -20.87 -29.89
N LEU A 98 18.19 -21.58 -28.76
CA LEU A 98 17.12 -21.50 -27.75
C LEU A 98 17.13 -20.19 -26.94
N SER A 99 18.21 -19.40 -27.03
CA SER A 99 18.31 -18.10 -26.37
C SER A 99 17.50 -16.99 -27.05
N HIS A 100 17.09 -17.19 -28.31
CA HIS A 100 16.35 -16.19 -29.09
C HIS A 100 14.83 -16.38 -29.09
N LEU A 101 14.32 -17.54 -28.65
CA LEU A 101 12.89 -17.87 -28.69
C LEU A 101 12.15 -17.73 -27.35
N SER A 102 12.83 -17.35 -26.26
CA SER A 102 12.23 -17.10 -24.95
C SER A 102 11.94 -15.62 -24.66
N ALA A 103 12.24 -14.71 -25.59
CA ALA A 103 12.16 -13.26 -25.37
C ALA A 103 10.83 -12.61 -25.78
N GLN A 104 9.81 -13.39 -26.16
CA GLN A 104 8.51 -12.88 -26.61
C GLN A 104 7.33 -13.50 -25.84
N GLU A 105 7.35 -13.46 -24.51
CA GLU A 105 6.09 -13.23 -23.80
C GLU A 105 5.88 -11.72 -23.79
N ALA A 106 5.11 -11.25 -24.78
CA ALA A 106 4.78 -9.85 -24.94
C ALA A 106 4.08 -9.36 -23.66
N ALA A 107 4.82 -8.60 -22.85
CA ALA A 107 4.23 -7.68 -21.91
C ALA A 107 3.22 -6.81 -22.68
N PRO A 108 2.05 -6.48 -22.10
CA PRO A 108 1.09 -5.61 -22.76
C PRO A 108 1.80 -4.35 -23.23
N ILE A 109 1.76 -4.09 -24.54
CA ILE A 109 2.35 -2.92 -25.16
C ILE A 109 1.55 -1.72 -24.65
N HIS A 110 2.08 -1.04 -23.62
CA HIS A 110 1.60 0.27 -23.21
C HIS A 110 2.01 1.27 -24.29
N PHE A 111 1.02 1.82 -25.02
CA PHE A 111 1.25 2.87 -26.03
C PHE A 111 1.62 4.23 -25.43
N ASP A 112 1.54 4.37 -24.10
CA ASP A 112 2.18 5.47 -23.38
C ASP A 112 3.51 4.99 -22.82
N ASP A 113 4.59 5.07 -23.61
CA ASP A 113 5.92 5.12 -23.02
C ASP A 113 6.05 6.49 -22.34
N PRO A 114 6.05 6.59 -21.00
CA PRO A 114 6.23 7.86 -20.32
C PRO A 114 7.60 8.49 -20.57
N CYS A 115 8.53 7.78 -21.21
CA CYS A 115 9.82 8.29 -21.68
C CYS A 115 9.77 8.87 -23.11
N ALA A 116 8.72 8.58 -23.90
CA ALA A 116 8.65 8.98 -25.31
C ALA A 116 8.26 10.46 -25.52
N SER A 117 7.74 11.14 -24.50
CA SER A 117 7.52 12.60 -24.55
C SER A 117 8.72 13.34 -23.93
N ILE A 118 9.79 13.49 -24.72
CA ILE A 118 10.91 14.38 -24.41
C ILE A 118 10.45 15.82 -24.67
N VAL A 119 9.57 16.32 -23.82
CA VAL A 119 9.42 17.75 -23.60
C VAL A 119 10.01 18.01 -22.23
N ASN A 120 11.16 18.69 -22.19
CA ASN A 120 11.84 18.96 -20.94
C ASN A 120 11.07 20.05 -20.17
N PHE A 121 10.09 19.64 -19.37
CA PHE A 121 9.22 20.53 -18.59
C PHE A 121 9.90 21.14 -17.35
N LYS A 122 11.24 21.15 -17.31
CA LYS A 122 11.99 21.73 -16.20
C LYS A 122 11.56 23.18 -15.98
N PRO A 123 11.18 23.56 -14.75
CA PRO A 123 10.89 24.95 -14.42
C PRO A 123 12.07 25.86 -14.73
N SER A 124 11.81 27.03 -15.31
CA SER A 124 12.85 28.02 -15.65
C SER A 124 13.50 28.66 -14.43
N GLU A 125 12.82 28.62 -13.29
CA GLU A 125 13.26 29.22 -12.02
C GLU A 125 13.53 28.16 -10.97
N SER A 126 14.46 28.46 -10.06
CA SER A 126 14.69 27.66 -8.85
C SER A 126 13.45 27.69 -7.96
N LEU A 127 13.00 26.53 -7.49
CA LEU A 127 11.85 26.38 -6.62
C LEU A 127 12.27 25.98 -5.20
N LYS A 128 11.55 26.44 -4.18
CA LYS A 128 11.64 25.99 -2.80
C LYS A 128 10.72 24.79 -2.59
N ILE A 129 11.29 23.60 -2.53
CA ILE A 129 10.53 22.34 -2.50
C ILE A 129 10.59 21.75 -1.10
N THR A 130 9.45 21.70 -0.40
CA THR A 130 9.39 21.04 0.91
C THR A 130 8.94 19.58 0.74
N CYS A 131 9.73 18.66 1.28
CA CYS A 131 9.40 17.25 1.40
C CYS A 131 8.97 16.96 2.85
N LEU A 132 7.68 16.75 3.09
CA LEU A 132 7.10 16.51 4.40
C LEU A 132 6.88 15.01 4.63
N THR A 133 7.51 14.45 5.67
CA THR A 133 7.34 13.04 6.01
C THR A 133 7.45 12.82 7.52
N ILE A 134 6.73 11.83 8.03
CA ILE A 134 6.84 11.32 9.39
C ILE A 134 7.14 9.84 9.35
N GLY A 135 7.81 9.33 10.37
CA GLY A 135 8.15 7.92 10.47
C GLY A 135 9.62 7.68 10.77
N SER A 136 10.13 6.56 10.26
CA SER A 136 11.46 6.05 10.57
C SER A 136 12.48 6.46 9.52
N ARG A 137 13.72 5.93 9.66
CA ARG A 137 14.76 6.02 8.62
C ARG A 137 14.24 5.66 7.23
N GLY A 138 13.38 4.64 7.12
CA GLY A 138 12.83 4.19 5.84
C GLY A 138 11.94 5.21 5.14
N ASP A 139 11.34 6.13 5.89
CA ASP A 139 10.49 7.20 5.38
C ASP A 139 11.31 8.43 4.98
N VAL A 140 12.44 8.69 5.64
CA VAL A 140 13.30 9.87 5.42
C VAL A 140 14.35 9.63 4.33
N GLN A 141 14.99 8.44 4.30
CA GLN A 141 16.06 8.12 3.36
C GLN A 141 15.70 8.38 1.89
N PRO A 142 14.50 8.00 1.40
CA PRO A 142 14.13 8.24 0.02
C PRO A 142 14.06 9.74 -0.31
N TYR A 143 13.56 10.57 0.61
CA TYR A 143 13.50 12.02 0.38
C TYR A 143 14.88 12.67 0.41
N ILE A 144 15.83 12.15 1.19
CA ILE A 144 17.24 12.60 1.09
C ILE A 144 17.76 12.34 -0.33
N ALA A 145 17.55 11.14 -0.87
CA ALA A 145 17.95 10.81 -2.24
C ALA A 145 17.30 11.75 -3.28
N LEU A 146 15.99 11.99 -3.17
CA LEU A 146 15.27 12.93 -4.04
C LEU A 146 15.82 14.36 -3.91
N CYS A 147 15.99 14.86 -2.69
CA CYS A 147 16.45 16.23 -2.43
C CYS A 147 17.88 16.45 -2.92
N LYS A 148 18.77 15.45 -2.82
CA LYS A 148 20.12 15.54 -3.41
C LYS A 148 20.07 15.77 -4.92
N ALA A 149 19.19 15.08 -5.63
CA ALA A 149 19.03 15.30 -7.06
C ALA A 149 18.34 16.65 -7.37
N LEU A 150 17.37 17.08 -6.57
CA LEU A 150 16.75 18.41 -6.70
C LEU A 150 17.77 19.56 -6.50
N LEU A 151 18.75 19.39 -5.61
CA LEU A 151 19.88 20.33 -5.47
C LEU A 151 20.70 20.42 -6.75
N VAL A 152 21.01 19.27 -7.38
CA VAL A 152 21.73 19.21 -8.67
C VAL A 152 20.92 19.86 -9.78
N GLU A 153 19.59 19.73 -9.76
CA GLU A 153 18.69 20.43 -10.68
C GLU A 153 18.61 21.94 -10.45
N GLY A 154 19.22 22.47 -9.38
CA GLY A 154 19.27 23.89 -9.05
C GLY A 154 18.08 24.39 -8.22
N HIS A 155 17.31 23.49 -7.60
CA HIS A 155 16.25 23.85 -6.67
C HIS A 155 16.76 23.95 -5.23
N GLN A 156 15.90 24.46 -4.34
CA GLN A 156 16.17 24.62 -2.91
C GLN A 156 15.26 23.68 -2.10
N PRO A 157 15.63 22.39 -1.97
CA PRO A 157 14.83 21.43 -1.23
C PRO A 157 15.05 21.55 0.29
N LYS A 158 13.98 21.26 1.02
CA LYS A 158 13.94 21.19 2.48
C LYS A 158 13.19 19.93 2.91
N ILE A 159 13.70 19.18 3.87
CA ILE A 159 12.97 18.05 4.47
C ILE A 159 12.35 18.51 5.79
N ALA A 160 11.04 18.33 5.91
CA ALA A 160 10.28 18.57 7.12
C ALA A 160 9.96 17.22 7.79
N THR A 161 10.63 16.91 8.90
CA THR A 161 10.49 15.63 9.62
C THR A 161 11.00 15.73 11.07
N HIS A 162 11.11 14.62 11.79
CA HIS A 162 11.51 14.58 13.19
C HIS A 162 12.94 15.09 13.42
N ARG A 163 13.17 15.77 14.56
CA ARG A 163 14.47 16.38 14.93
C ARG A 163 15.63 15.40 14.94
N GLU A 164 15.38 14.13 15.24
CA GLU A 164 16.42 13.10 15.26
C GLU A 164 17.16 12.95 13.91
N PHE A 165 16.51 13.28 12.80
CA PHE A 165 17.09 13.19 11.46
C PHE A 165 17.80 14.47 10.99
N GLU A 166 17.79 15.56 11.77
CA GLU A 166 18.34 16.85 11.36
C GLU A 166 19.82 16.74 10.92
N SER A 167 20.63 16.08 11.75
CA SER A 167 22.06 15.91 11.48
C SER A 167 22.31 15.16 10.16
N TRP A 168 21.56 14.08 9.92
CA TRP A 168 21.67 13.26 8.73
C TRP A 168 21.21 14.00 7.47
N VAL A 169 20.08 14.72 7.54
CA VAL A 169 19.58 15.56 6.43
C VAL A 169 20.60 16.64 6.06
N ARG A 170 21.10 17.39 7.06
CA ARG A 170 22.05 18.49 6.82
C ARG A 170 23.41 18.01 6.33
N GLN A 171 23.85 16.80 6.70
CA GLN A 171 25.07 16.19 6.17
C GLN A 171 25.06 16.07 4.63
N HIS A 172 23.88 16.00 4.02
CA HIS A 172 23.72 15.96 2.56
C HIS A 172 23.49 17.33 1.91
N GLY A 173 23.67 18.44 2.65
CA GLY A 173 23.50 19.81 2.15
C GLY A 173 22.04 20.22 1.94
N ILE A 174 21.09 19.49 2.51
CA ILE A 174 19.65 19.73 2.41
C ILE A 174 19.19 20.55 3.60
N ASP A 175 18.28 21.50 3.39
CA ASP A 175 17.70 22.26 4.51
C ASP A 175 16.72 21.40 5.32
N PHE A 176 16.55 21.73 6.59
CA PHE A 176 15.77 20.94 7.55
C PHE A 176 14.80 21.81 8.33
N ALA A 177 13.57 21.33 8.51
CA ALA A 177 12.61 21.89 9.45
C ALA A 177 11.99 20.81 10.35
N PRO A 178 11.88 21.05 11.67
CA PRO A 178 11.37 20.07 12.60
C PRO A 178 9.86 19.90 12.46
N VAL A 179 9.40 18.65 12.55
CA VAL A 179 7.99 18.28 12.64
C VAL A 179 7.81 17.34 13.81
N GLU A 180 6.89 17.70 14.69
CA GLU A 180 6.53 16.92 15.86
C GLU A 180 5.64 15.73 15.46
N GLY A 181 5.32 14.88 16.43
CA GLY A 181 4.51 13.69 16.17
C GLY A 181 5.35 12.51 15.67
N ASP A 182 6.38 12.13 16.44
CA ASP A 182 7.14 10.90 16.17
C ASP A 182 6.27 9.66 16.43
N PRO A 183 6.04 8.78 15.44
CA PRO A 183 5.30 7.54 15.63
C PRO A 183 5.92 6.58 16.66
N ALA A 184 7.22 6.70 16.95
CA ALA A 184 7.89 5.90 17.96
C ALA A 184 7.31 6.15 19.37
N GLU A 185 6.84 7.36 19.66
CA GLU A 185 6.18 7.70 20.93
C GLU A 185 4.88 6.89 21.10
N LEU A 186 4.09 6.77 20.02
CA LEU A 186 2.87 5.98 20.02
C LEU A 186 3.13 4.49 20.17
N MET A 187 4.12 3.96 19.43
CA MET A 187 4.50 2.56 19.55
C MET A 187 5.02 2.22 20.95
N ARG A 188 5.73 3.15 21.62
CA ARG A 188 6.21 2.95 23.00
C ARG A 188 5.05 2.78 23.98
N ILE A 189 4.00 3.58 23.85
CA ILE A 189 2.80 3.52 24.70
C ILE A 189 2.05 2.19 24.52
N CYS A 190 1.95 1.69 23.28
CA CYS A 190 1.37 0.37 22.98
C CYS A 190 2.08 -0.76 23.72
N VAL A 191 3.38 -0.59 23.96
CA VAL A 191 4.22 -1.62 24.56
C VAL A 191 4.30 -1.49 26.07
N GLU A 192 4.44 -0.27 26.60
CA GLU A 192 4.52 0.01 28.05
C GLU A 192 3.23 -0.37 28.77
N ASN A 193 2.07 -0.07 28.18
CA ASN A 193 0.77 -0.33 28.81
C ASN A 193 0.20 -1.72 28.51
N GLY A 194 0.89 -2.50 27.67
CA GLY A 194 0.33 -3.65 26.97
C GLY A 194 -0.74 -3.22 25.97
N MET A 195 -0.70 -3.76 24.75
CA MET A 195 -1.80 -3.53 23.82
C MET A 195 -3.10 -3.98 24.50
N PHE A 196 -4.14 -3.17 24.35
CA PHE A 196 -5.50 -3.54 24.72
C PHE A 196 -5.91 -3.46 26.19
N THR A 197 -5.12 -2.79 27.04
CA THR A 197 -5.55 -2.46 28.41
C THR A 197 -6.44 -1.20 28.44
N TYR A 198 -7.29 -1.06 29.47
CA TYR A 198 -8.04 0.19 29.68
C TYR A 198 -7.09 1.39 29.84
N SER A 199 -5.96 1.18 30.53
CA SER A 199 -4.87 2.16 30.68
C SER A 199 -4.31 2.56 29.31
N PHE A 200 -4.03 1.59 28.43
CA PHE A 200 -3.63 1.84 27.04
C PHE A 200 -4.68 2.66 26.29
N LEU A 201 -5.96 2.28 26.30
CA LEU A 201 -7.02 2.99 25.56
C LEU A 201 -7.19 4.45 26.04
N LYS A 202 -7.14 4.69 27.35
CA LYS A 202 -7.25 6.03 27.93
C LYS A 202 -6.02 6.89 27.62
N GLU A 203 -4.83 6.35 27.82
CA GLU A 203 -3.58 7.07 27.61
C GLU A 203 -3.28 7.31 26.13
N ALA A 204 -3.52 6.32 25.27
CA ALA A 204 -3.44 6.45 23.83
C ALA A 204 -4.44 7.49 23.31
N SER A 205 -5.69 7.50 23.78
CA SER A 205 -6.69 8.50 23.33
C SER A 205 -6.33 9.94 23.73
N LEU A 206 -5.65 10.14 24.86
CA LEU A 206 -5.22 11.47 25.31
C LEU A 206 -3.95 11.93 24.58
N LYS A 207 -2.92 11.08 24.53
CA LYS A 207 -1.64 11.40 23.87
C LYS A 207 -1.76 11.48 22.36
N PHE A 208 -2.57 10.62 21.72
CA PHE A 208 -2.78 10.66 20.28
C PHE A 208 -3.41 11.97 19.80
N ARG A 209 -4.30 12.57 20.60
CA ARG A 209 -4.87 13.87 20.26
C ARG A 209 -3.80 14.97 20.29
N GLY A 210 -3.03 15.07 21.37
CA GLY A 210 -1.93 16.03 21.46
C GLY A 210 -0.90 15.85 20.34
N TRP A 211 -0.51 14.60 20.09
CA TRP A 211 0.39 14.21 19.02
C TRP A 211 -0.09 14.70 17.64
N ILE A 212 -1.37 14.53 17.29
CA ILE A 212 -1.92 15.05 16.03
C ILE A 212 -1.89 16.58 16.01
N ASP A 213 -2.30 17.25 17.09
CA ASP A 213 -2.36 18.72 17.12
C ASP A 213 -0.95 19.34 16.99
N ASP A 214 0.07 18.72 17.61
CA ASP A 214 1.47 19.12 17.53
C ASP A 214 2.05 18.85 16.14
N LEU A 215 1.77 17.68 15.55
CA LEU A 215 2.11 17.35 14.15
C LEU A 215 1.53 18.39 13.19
N LEU A 216 0.22 18.66 13.27
CA LEU A 216 -0.45 19.60 12.36
C LEU A 216 0.10 21.03 12.50
N SER A 217 0.35 21.49 13.73
CA SER A 217 0.85 22.84 13.99
C SER A 217 2.31 23.01 13.57
N SER A 218 3.17 22.03 13.87
CA SER A 218 4.57 22.05 13.48
C SER A 218 4.73 21.88 11.96
N ALA A 219 3.98 20.98 11.32
CA ALA A 219 3.98 20.82 9.87
C ALA A 219 3.54 22.11 9.14
N TRP A 220 2.50 22.80 9.63
CA TRP A 220 2.08 24.10 9.10
C TRP A 220 3.21 25.12 9.10
N THR A 221 3.92 25.22 10.23
CA THR A 221 5.04 26.15 10.41
C THR A 221 6.21 25.77 9.50
N SER A 222 6.57 24.49 9.46
CA SER A 222 7.72 23.98 8.71
C SER A 222 7.56 24.06 7.19
N CYS A 223 6.32 24.06 6.71
CA CYS A 223 6.01 24.17 5.28
C CYS A 223 5.86 25.62 4.77
N GLN A 224 5.96 26.64 5.62
CA GLN A 224 5.88 28.03 5.18
C GLN A 224 6.98 28.37 4.16
N GLY A 225 6.65 29.26 3.22
CA GLY A 225 7.58 29.75 2.19
C GLY A 225 7.97 28.74 1.12
N SER A 226 7.24 27.62 1.00
CA SER A 226 7.44 26.62 -0.04
C SER A 226 6.73 27.01 -1.34
N ASP A 227 7.32 26.69 -2.49
CA ASP A 227 6.69 26.81 -3.81
C ASP A 227 5.98 25.51 -4.24
N ILE A 228 6.47 24.37 -3.74
CA ILE A 228 5.89 23.04 -3.96
C ILE A 228 5.97 22.24 -2.65
N LEU A 229 4.94 21.43 -2.38
CA LEU A 229 4.94 20.45 -1.31
C LEU A 229 4.87 19.01 -1.86
N ILE A 230 5.80 18.16 -1.44
CA ILE A 230 5.78 16.72 -1.66
C ILE A 230 5.62 16.05 -0.30
N GLU A 231 4.68 15.13 -0.13
CA GLU A 231 4.36 14.57 1.18
C GLU A 231 4.15 13.06 1.16
N SER A 232 4.62 12.40 2.21
CA SER A 232 4.13 11.07 2.59
C SER A 232 2.71 11.20 3.15
N PRO A 233 1.67 10.56 2.56
CA PRO A 233 0.29 10.75 2.99
C PRO A 233 0.03 10.36 4.46
N SER A 234 0.93 9.59 5.08
CA SER A 234 0.95 9.31 6.52
C SER A 234 1.08 10.56 7.40
N ALA A 235 1.69 11.64 6.91
CA ALA A 235 1.85 12.90 7.64
C ALA A 235 0.55 13.72 7.74
N MET A 236 -0.50 13.34 7.00
CA MET A 236 -1.89 13.86 7.06
C MET A 236 -2.10 15.35 6.71
N ALA A 237 -1.09 16.20 6.84
CA ALA A 237 -1.24 17.65 6.84
C ALA A 237 -1.15 18.26 5.44
N GLY A 238 -0.35 17.68 4.55
CA GLY A 238 0.16 18.37 3.37
C GLY A 238 -0.92 18.82 2.40
N ILE A 239 -1.95 18.02 2.15
CA ILE A 239 -3.06 18.40 1.27
C ILE A 239 -3.82 19.64 1.76
N HIS A 240 -3.86 19.87 3.07
CA HIS A 240 -4.50 21.02 3.69
C HIS A 240 -3.59 22.24 3.72
N ILE A 241 -2.31 22.03 4.01
CA ILE A 241 -1.27 23.07 3.98
C ILE A 241 -1.16 23.64 2.56
N ALA A 242 -1.10 22.78 1.54
CA ALA A 242 -1.01 23.20 0.15
C ALA A 242 -2.24 23.98 -0.31
N GLU A 243 -3.45 23.62 0.17
CA GLU A 243 -4.67 24.38 -0.07
C GLU A 243 -4.58 25.79 0.53
N ALA A 244 -4.07 25.92 1.76
CA ALA A 244 -3.92 27.22 2.44
C ALA A 244 -2.85 28.11 1.80
N LEU A 245 -1.69 27.53 1.44
CA LEU A 245 -0.59 28.22 0.78
C LEU A 245 -0.83 28.47 -0.71
N ARG A 246 -1.82 27.78 -1.30
CA ARG A 246 -2.14 27.82 -2.74
C ARG A 246 -0.98 27.37 -3.64
N ILE A 247 -0.28 26.33 -3.20
CA ILE A 247 0.89 25.77 -3.90
C ILE A 247 0.62 24.35 -4.43
N PRO A 248 1.26 23.93 -5.53
CA PRO A 248 1.24 22.55 -6.03
C PRO A 248 1.58 21.53 -4.96
N TYR A 249 0.89 20.39 -5.03
CA TYR A 249 1.01 19.32 -4.05
C TYR A 249 1.09 17.95 -4.71
N PHE A 250 2.08 17.19 -4.26
CA PHE A 250 2.36 15.83 -4.68
C PHE A 250 2.39 14.92 -3.47
N ARG A 251 1.98 13.67 -3.66
CA ARG A 251 2.22 12.61 -2.69
C ARG A 251 3.37 11.73 -3.16
N ALA A 252 4.15 11.21 -2.23
CA ALA A 252 5.10 10.15 -2.52
C ALA A 252 5.11 9.11 -1.41
N PHE A 253 5.16 7.83 -1.75
CA PHE A 253 5.12 6.79 -0.73
C PHE A 253 5.64 5.43 -1.15
N THR A 254 6.07 4.64 -0.17
CA THR A 254 6.82 3.39 -0.34
C THR A 254 5.94 2.15 -0.26
N MET A 255 4.63 2.29 -0.08
CA MET A 255 3.68 1.16 0.03
C MET A 255 2.34 1.50 -0.66
N PRO A 256 1.57 0.49 -1.14
CA PRO A 256 0.30 0.72 -1.83
C PRO A 256 -0.69 1.57 -1.01
N TRP A 257 -1.11 2.71 -1.57
CA TRP A 257 -1.94 3.72 -0.91
C TRP A 257 -3.07 4.29 -1.77
N THR A 258 -3.06 4.02 -3.08
CA THR A 258 -4.05 4.51 -4.04
C THR A 258 -4.92 3.36 -4.51
N ARG A 259 -6.22 3.64 -4.64
CA ARG A 259 -7.24 2.67 -5.02
C ARG A 259 -6.85 1.91 -6.29
N THR A 260 -6.85 0.58 -6.21
CA THR A 260 -6.62 -0.33 -7.34
C THR A 260 -7.19 -1.70 -7.03
N ARG A 261 -7.50 -2.46 -8.08
CA ARG A 261 -7.84 -3.88 -8.01
C ARG A 261 -6.61 -4.79 -7.98
N ALA A 262 -5.42 -4.31 -8.30
CA ALA A 262 -4.23 -5.16 -8.42
C ALA A 262 -3.64 -5.60 -7.06
N TYR A 263 -3.61 -4.69 -6.09
CA TYR A 263 -2.99 -4.92 -4.78
C TYR A 263 -3.88 -4.42 -3.65
N PRO A 264 -3.98 -5.11 -2.51
CA PRO A 264 -4.70 -4.59 -1.35
C PRO A 264 -3.97 -3.40 -0.74
N HIS A 265 -4.69 -2.61 0.06
CA HIS A 265 -4.08 -1.57 0.89
C HIS A 265 -3.01 -2.18 1.81
N ALA A 266 -1.90 -1.48 2.04
CA ALA A 266 -0.75 -1.99 2.79
C ALA A 266 -1.07 -2.47 4.23
N PHE A 267 -2.17 -1.99 4.82
CA PHE A 267 -2.64 -2.39 6.16
C PHE A 267 -3.76 -3.42 6.16
N ALA A 268 -4.16 -3.94 5.00
CA ALA A 268 -5.25 -4.90 4.84
C ALA A 268 -4.84 -6.04 3.89
N VAL A 269 -3.59 -6.50 4.04
CA VAL A 269 -3.05 -7.62 3.26
C VAL A 269 -3.62 -8.93 3.82
N PRO A 270 -4.37 -9.71 3.03
CA PRO A 270 -4.94 -10.97 3.49
C PRO A 270 -3.88 -12.10 3.48
N ASP A 271 -4.11 -13.16 4.26
CA ASP A 271 -3.23 -14.34 4.31
C ASP A 271 -3.18 -15.14 2.98
N HIS A 272 -4.18 -14.94 2.14
CA HIS A 272 -4.33 -15.51 0.80
C HIS A 272 -4.93 -14.45 -0.14
N LYS A 273 -4.64 -14.51 -1.44
CA LYS A 273 -5.09 -13.50 -2.40
C LYS A 273 -6.62 -13.57 -2.59
N MET A 274 -7.33 -12.47 -2.30
CA MET A 274 -8.80 -12.40 -2.30
C MET A 274 -9.42 -11.71 -3.53
N GLY A 275 -8.64 -11.49 -4.60
CA GLY A 275 -9.12 -10.92 -5.86
C GLY A 275 -9.33 -9.40 -5.87
N GLY A 276 -9.66 -8.87 -7.05
CA GLY A 276 -9.60 -7.42 -7.30
C GLY A 276 -10.66 -6.58 -6.60
N ALA A 277 -11.86 -7.13 -6.38
CA ALA A 277 -12.93 -6.44 -5.67
C ALA A 277 -12.56 -6.21 -4.19
N TYR A 278 -11.98 -7.24 -3.55
CA TYR A 278 -11.44 -7.13 -2.19
C TYR A 278 -10.38 -6.04 -2.13
N ASN A 279 -9.37 -6.11 -3.00
CA ASN A 279 -8.27 -5.15 -3.05
C ASN A 279 -8.79 -3.71 -3.11
N TYR A 280 -9.70 -3.41 -4.04
CA TYR A 280 -10.26 -2.06 -4.17
C TYR A 280 -11.02 -1.61 -2.92
N MET A 281 -11.82 -2.51 -2.34
CA MET A 281 -12.60 -2.22 -1.13
C MET A 281 -11.72 -1.88 0.07
N THR A 282 -10.55 -2.51 0.21
CA THR A 282 -9.63 -2.21 1.33
C THR A 282 -9.21 -0.73 1.36
N TYR A 283 -8.99 -0.09 0.21
CA TYR A 283 -8.67 1.35 0.14
C TYR A 283 -9.87 2.21 0.52
N VAL A 284 -11.08 1.87 0.06
CA VAL A 284 -12.30 2.62 0.39
C VAL A 284 -12.55 2.58 1.90
N MET A 285 -12.39 1.42 2.51
CA MET A 285 -12.52 1.28 3.97
C MET A 285 -11.44 2.08 4.70
N PHE A 286 -10.18 1.94 4.28
CA PHE A 286 -9.06 2.65 4.91
C PHE A 286 -9.24 4.17 4.84
N ASP A 287 -9.53 4.73 3.65
CA ASP A 287 -9.76 6.17 3.46
C ASP A 287 -10.83 6.71 4.43
N ASN A 288 -11.95 6.00 4.56
CA ASN A 288 -13.07 6.42 5.39
C ASN A 288 -12.74 6.34 6.89
N VAL A 289 -12.12 5.25 7.34
CA VAL A 289 -11.75 5.06 8.75
C VAL A 289 -10.67 6.07 9.14
N PHE A 290 -9.61 6.16 8.33
CA PHE A 290 -8.49 7.07 8.56
C PHE A 290 -8.96 8.52 8.63
N TRP A 291 -9.78 8.97 7.66
CA TRP A 291 -10.31 10.33 7.68
C TRP A 291 -11.24 10.57 8.88
N LYS A 292 -12.19 9.67 9.16
CA LYS A 292 -13.15 9.84 10.26
C LYS A 292 -12.46 9.93 11.61
N ALA A 293 -11.35 9.22 11.80
CA ALA A 293 -10.55 9.26 13.02
C ALA A 293 -9.97 10.66 13.28
N ILE A 294 -9.50 11.37 12.25
CA ILE A 294 -8.75 12.64 12.40
C ILE A 294 -9.56 13.89 12.00
N ALA A 295 -10.69 13.73 11.30
CA ALA A 295 -11.45 14.82 10.70
C ALA A 295 -11.82 15.95 11.67
N GLY A 296 -12.16 15.62 12.92
CA GLY A 296 -12.53 16.61 13.93
C GLY A 296 -11.38 17.53 14.33
N GLN A 297 -10.17 16.98 14.50
CA GLN A 297 -8.97 17.74 14.82
C GLN A 297 -8.48 18.54 13.61
N VAL A 298 -8.38 17.87 12.46
CA VAL A 298 -7.99 18.49 11.19
C VAL A 298 -8.90 19.66 10.84
N ASN A 299 -10.23 19.50 10.91
CA ASN A 299 -11.16 20.59 10.58
C ASN A 299 -11.13 21.75 11.57
N ARG A 300 -10.80 21.49 12.84
CA ARG A 300 -10.59 22.55 13.83
C ARG A 300 -9.29 23.30 13.57
N TRP A 301 -8.20 22.60 13.30
CA TRP A 301 -6.92 23.19 12.91
C TRP A 301 -7.04 24.00 11.60
N ARG A 302 -7.70 23.46 10.58
CA ARG A 302 -8.01 24.16 9.32
C ARG A 302 -8.67 25.52 9.56
N LYS A 303 -9.68 25.58 10.43
CA LYS A 303 -10.39 26.82 10.76
C LYS A 303 -9.55 27.79 11.58
N ARG A 304 -8.80 27.30 12.57
CA ARG A 304 -8.10 28.14 13.55
C ARG A 304 -6.75 28.66 13.08
N GLN A 305 -5.99 27.85 12.34
CA GLN A 305 -4.62 28.19 11.95
C GLN A 305 -4.47 28.46 10.45
N LEU A 306 -5.21 27.73 9.60
CA LEU A 306 -5.06 27.84 8.13
C LEU A 306 -6.03 28.84 7.49
N GLY A 307 -7.03 29.32 8.25
CA GLY A 307 -8.09 30.18 7.73
C GLY A 307 -9.00 29.48 6.71
N LEU A 308 -9.05 28.15 6.71
CA LEU A 308 -9.83 27.34 5.78
C LEU A 308 -11.14 26.84 6.39
N ARG A 309 -12.15 26.65 5.54
CA ARG A 309 -13.39 25.96 5.93
C ARG A 309 -13.12 24.47 6.22
N GLY A 310 -14.03 23.86 6.99
CA GLY A 310 -14.01 22.41 7.20
C GLY A 310 -14.21 21.66 5.88
N THR A 311 -13.59 20.48 5.76
CA THR A 311 -13.60 19.62 4.57
C THR A 311 -14.09 18.21 4.91
N ASN A 312 -14.21 17.37 3.88
CA ASN A 312 -14.48 15.93 3.93
C ASN A 312 -13.80 15.24 2.73
N LEU A 313 -13.86 13.90 2.62
CA LEU A 313 -13.23 13.17 1.52
C LEU A 313 -13.71 13.63 0.14
N ASP A 314 -15.02 13.90 -0.01
CA ASP A 314 -15.62 14.31 -1.28
C ASP A 314 -15.12 15.67 -1.76
N LYS A 315 -14.92 16.64 -0.85
CA LYS A 315 -14.36 17.94 -1.18
C LYS A 315 -12.85 17.86 -1.40
N MET A 316 -12.18 17.03 -0.61
CA MET A 316 -10.73 16.88 -0.65
C MET A 316 -10.26 16.20 -1.94
N GLN A 317 -11.00 15.22 -2.46
CA GLN A 317 -10.64 14.45 -3.65
C GLN A 317 -9.18 13.94 -3.62
N PRO A 318 -8.76 13.19 -2.58
CA PRO A 318 -7.37 12.78 -2.41
C PRO A 318 -6.84 11.94 -3.57
N ASN A 319 -7.71 11.16 -4.23
CA ASN A 319 -7.34 10.30 -5.37
C ASN A 319 -6.96 11.07 -6.65
N LYS A 320 -7.25 12.38 -6.74
CA LYS A 320 -6.86 13.21 -7.88
C LYS A 320 -5.44 13.77 -7.76
N VAL A 321 -4.84 13.71 -6.58
CA VAL A 321 -3.50 14.27 -6.32
C VAL A 321 -2.43 13.42 -7.03
N PRO A 322 -1.47 14.03 -7.75
CA PRO A 322 -0.34 13.30 -8.31
C PRO A 322 0.42 12.50 -7.26
N PHE A 323 0.74 11.25 -7.57
CA PHE A 323 1.30 10.30 -6.62
C PHE A 323 2.54 9.63 -7.20
N LEU A 324 3.68 9.75 -6.52
CA LEU A 324 4.96 9.16 -6.89
C LEU A 324 5.26 7.97 -5.98
N TYR A 325 5.08 6.76 -6.49
CA TYR A 325 5.56 5.56 -5.81
C TYR A 325 7.06 5.41 -6.03
N ASN A 326 7.78 5.28 -4.92
CA ASN A 326 9.24 5.16 -4.88
C ASN A 326 9.69 3.72 -4.60
N PHE A 327 9.06 2.77 -5.30
CA PHE A 327 9.48 1.38 -5.43
C PHE A 327 9.67 1.00 -6.90
N SER A 328 10.41 -0.09 -7.16
CA SER A 328 10.69 -0.57 -8.52
C SER A 328 9.43 -1.07 -9.25
N PRO A 329 9.20 -0.69 -10.52
CA PRO A 329 8.14 -1.29 -11.35
C PRO A 329 8.40 -2.77 -11.65
N SER A 330 9.65 -3.24 -11.55
CA SER A 330 10.00 -4.66 -11.66
C SER A 330 9.56 -5.47 -10.42
N VAL A 331 9.36 -4.80 -9.28
CA VAL A 331 8.92 -5.42 -8.02
C VAL A 331 7.41 -5.27 -7.82
N VAL A 332 6.91 -4.08 -8.08
CA VAL A 332 5.48 -3.74 -8.02
C VAL A 332 5.08 -3.15 -9.38
N PRO A 333 4.66 -3.99 -10.33
CA PRO A 333 4.17 -3.54 -11.62
C PRO A 333 3.04 -2.51 -11.46
N PRO A 334 3.06 -1.39 -12.22
CA PRO A 334 1.97 -0.42 -12.21
C PRO A 334 0.65 -1.09 -12.58
N PRO A 335 -0.39 -0.97 -11.74
CA PRO A 335 -1.73 -1.41 -12.09
C PRO A 335 -2.28 -0.68 -13.32
N THR A 336 -3.04 -1.38 -14.15
CA THR A 336 -3.68 -0.83 -15.36
C THR A 336 -4.84 0.12 -15.05
N ASP A 337 -5.33 0.13 -13.80
CA ASP A 337 -6.42 1.00 -13.33
C ASP A 337 -5.93 2.24 -12.55
N TYR A 338 -4.62 2.52 -12.59
CA TYR A 338 -4.07 3.78 -12.10
C TYR A 338 -4.41 4.93 -13.06
N GLY A 339 -4.74 6.09 -12.49
CA GLY A 339 -4.85 7.33 -13.27
C GLY A 339 -3.48 7.84 -13.72
N ASP A 340 -3.45 8.63 -14.78
CA ASP A 340 -2.22 9.09 -15.45
C ASP A 340 -1.28 9.91 -14.55
N TRP A 341 -1.76 10.42 -13.42
CA TRP A 341 -0.98 11.16 -12.43
C TRP A 341 -0.39 10.27 -11.31
N ILE A 342 -0.59 8.95 -11.37
CA ILE A 342 0.02 7.98 -10.44
C ILE A 342 1.18 7.28 -11.15
N ARG A 343 2.39 7.42 -10.60
CA ARG A 343 3.63 6.98 -11.24
C ARG A 343 4.43 6.07 -10.33
N VAL A 344 4.78 4.88 -10.81
CA VAL A 344 5.81 4.03 -10.18
C VAL A 344 7.16 4.41 -10.77
N THR A 345 7.93 5.16 -9.98
CA THR A 345 9.13 5.84 -10.48
C THR A 345 10.36 4.94 -10.45
N GLY A 346 10.41 3.99 -9.51
CA GLY A 346 11.63 3.28 -9.14
C GLY A 346 12.04 3.61 -7.70
N TYR A 347 12.91 2.81 -7.10
CA TYR A 347 13.43 3.11 -5.77
C TYR A 347 14.27 4.40 -5.76
N TRP A 348 14.16 5.17 -4.69
CA TRP A 348 15.00 6.36 -4.45
C TRP A 348 16.17 5.98 -3.55
N PHE A 349 17.18 5.33 -4.14
CA PHE A 349 18.34 4.88 -3.38
C PHE A 349 19.23 6.04 -2.95
N LEU A 350 19.71 5.97 -1.71
CA LEU A 350 20.78 6.82 -1.20
C LEU A 350 22.05 5.98 -1.14
N ASP A 351 22.99 6.25 -2.04
CA ASP A 351 24.26 5.52 -2.14
C ASP A 351 25.27 6.12 -1.15
N GLU A 352 25.42 5.48 0.01
CA GLU A 352 26.32 5.90 1.11
C GLU A 352 27.53 4.96 1.27
N GLY A 353 27.51 3.78 0.65
CA GLY A 353 28.53 2.75 0.79
C GLY A 353 29.90 3.11 0.23
N SER A 354 29.97 4.06 -0.70
CA SER A 354 31.24 4.47 -1.34
C SER A 354 32.13 5.34 -0.44
N SER A 355 31.54 6.13 0.46
CA SER A 355 32.25 6.98 1.41
C SER A 355 32.37 6.36 2.81
N TRP A 356 31.82 5.16 3.00
CA TRP A 356 31.82 4.46 4.27
C TRP A 356 33.04 3.53 4.40
N SER A 357 33.70 3.58 5.56
CA SER A 357 34.83 2.71 5.87
C SER A 357 34.39 1.58 6.81
N PRO A 358 34.37 0.31 6.36
CA PRO A 358 33.99 -0.81 7.20
C PRO A 358 34.98 -1.01 8.37
N PRO A 359 34.50 -1.33 9.58
CA PRO A 359 35.37 -1.73 10.68
C PRO A 359 36.21 -2.98 10.34
N GLN A 360 37.47 -3.00 10.77
CA GLN A 360 38.39 -4.11 10.46
C GLN A 360 37.85 -5.48 10.89
N GLN A 361 37.17 -5.55 12.05
CA GLN A 361 36.59 -6.80 12.56
C GLN A 361 35.52 -7.38 11.61
N LEU A 362 34.75 -6.53 10.93
CA LEU A 362 33.76 -6.95 9.95
C LEU A 362 34.44 -7.50 8.68
N LEU A 363 35.50 -6.83 8.23
CA LEU A 363 36.31 -7.29 7.10
C LEU A 363 36.97 -8.65 7.39
N ASP A 364 37.57 -8.80 8.57
CA ASP A 364 38.22 -10.05 9.01
C ASP A 364 37.20 -11.19 9.08
N PHE A 365 35.99 -10.92 9.58
CA PHE A 365 34.91 -11.89 9.62
C PHE A 365 34.47 -12.33 8.22
N ILE A 366 34.26 -11.38 7.30
CA ILE A 366 33.91 -11.68 5.90
C ILE A 366 35.03 -12.48 5.24
N GLN A 367 36.29 -12.06 5.39
CA GLN A 367 37.44 -12.75 4.80
C GLN A 367 37.58 -14.18 5.33
N LYS A 368 37.41 -14.37 6.65
CA LYS A 368 37.41 -15.70 7.26
C LYS A 368 36.30 -16.57 6.69
N ALA A 369 35.08 -16.06 6.55
CA ALA A 369 33.98 -16.80 5.97
C ALA A 369 34.28 -17.25 4.52
N ARG A 370 34.90 -16.38 3.71
CA ARG A 370 35.33 -16.74 2.35
C ARG A 370 36.45 -17.79 2.34
N ASN A 371 37.43 -17.68 3.23
CA ASN A 371 38.51 -18.67 3.38
C ASN A 371 37.96 -20.05 3.80
N ASP A 372 37.00 -20.08 4.72
CA ASP A 372 36.29 -21.28 5.18
C ASP A 372 35.30 -21.83 4.13
N ARG A 373 35.12 -21.13 3.00
CA ARG A 373 34.11 -21.40 1.95
C ARG A 373 32.69 -21.50 2.50
N LYS A 374 32.36 -20.69 3.51
CA LYS A 374 31.02 -20.63 4.11
C LYS A 374 30.20 -19.53 3.44
N LYS A 375 28.89 -19.80 3.30
CA LYS A 375 27.91 -18.80 2.89
C LYS A 375 27.73 -17.76 3.98
N ILE A 376 27.60 -16.49 3.58
CA ILE A 376 27.40 -15.38 4.49
C ILE A 376 25.95 -14.93 4.39
N VAL A 377 25.24 -14.84 5.50
CA VAL A 377 23.88 -14.32 5.56
C VAL A 377 23.82 -13.06 6.41
N TYR A 378 23.04 -12.08 5.99
CA TYR A 378 22.66 -10.97 6.86
C TYR A 378 21.33 -11.28 7.54
N ILE A 379 21.22 -10.99 8.84
CA ILE A 379 19.95 -11.09 9.58
C ILE A 379 19.71 -9.78 10.32
N GLY A 380 18.61 -9.11 9.98
CA GLY A 380 18.22 -7.86 10.63
C GLY A 380 16.73 -7.58 10.48
N PHE A 381 15.97 -7.77 11.57
CA PHE A 381 14.53 -7.49 11.59
C PHE A 381 14.20 -6.03 11.90
N GLY A 382 15.19 -5.13 11.94
CA GLY A 382 14.99 -3.73 12.29
C GLY A 382 14.55 -3.54 13.75
N SER A 383 14.07 -2.35 14.07
CA SER A 383 13.61 -1.97 15.41
C SER A 383 12.17 -2.46 15.68
N ILE A 384 11.99 -3.78 15.70
CA ILE A 384 10.72 -4.41 16.07
C ILE A 384 10.63 -4.65 17.57
N VAL A 385 9.40 -4.64 18.08
CA VAL A 385 9.12 -5.08 19.44
C VAL A 385 8.60 -6.51 19.39
N VAL A 386 9.24 -7.39 20.15
CA VAL A 386 8.86 -8.79 20.28
C VAL A 386 8.64 -9.12 21.74
N SER A 387 7.70 -10.03 22.01
CA SER A 387 7.36 -10.46 23.37
C SER A 387 8.51 -11.17 24.09
N ASP A 388 9.32 -11.94 23.34
CA ASP A 388 10.51 -12.63 23.86
C ASP A 388 11.74 -12.43 22.95
N PRO A 389 12.50 -11.32 23.15
CA PRO A 389 13.73 -11.05 22.41
C PRO A 389 14.81 -12.13 22.59
N THR A 390 14.83 -12.80 23.73
CA THR A 390 15.81 -13.85 24.06
C THR A 390 15.51 -15.12 23.25
N ALA A 391 14.24 -15.55 23.19
CA ALA A 391 13.83 -16.69 22.37
C ALA A 391 14.07 -16.45 20.88
N LEU A 392 13.82 -15.23 20.39
CA LEU A 392 14.15 -14.84 19.01
C LEU A 392 15.66 -14.96 18.75
N THR A 393 16.48 -14.43 19.65
CA THR A 393 17.95 -14.48 19.52
C THR A 393 18.45 -15.93 19.52
N LYS A 394 17.94 -16.79 20.40
CA LYS A 394 18.25 -18.23 20.42
C LYS A 394 17.84 -18.92 19.12
N THR A 395 16.64 -18.63 18.61
CA THR A 395 16.16 -19.18 17.33
C THR A 395 17.09 -18.81 16.19
N VAL A 396 17.57 -17.56 16.13
CA VAL A 396 18.55 -17.11 15.12
C VAL A 396 19.87 -17.87 15.27
N ILE A 397 20.42 -17.94 16.48
CA ILE A 397 21.68 -18.65 16.75
C ILE A 397 21.59 -20.12 16.33
N GLU A 398 20.59 -20.84 16.83
CA GLU A 398 20.40 -22.25 16.55
C GLU A 398 20.17 -22.51 15.05
N SER A 399 19.48 -21.60 14.35
CA SER A 399 19.27 -21.73 12.91
C SER A 399 20.53 -21.50 12.08
N VAL A 400 21.34 -20.52 12.46
CA VAL A 400 22.63 -20.24 11.80
C VAL A 400 23.57 -21.43 11.96
N LEU A 401 23.69 -21.96 13.18
CA LEU A 401 24.53 -23.12 13.47
C LEU A 401 24.03 -24.38 12.73
N LYS A 402 22.71 -24.62 12.73
CA LYS A 402 22.09 -25.77 12.05
C LYS A 402 22.25 -25.71 10.53
N THR A 403 22.25 -24.52 9.94
CA THR A 403 22.39 -24.32 8.48
C THR A 403 23.86 -24.23 8.04
N ASP A 404 24.80 -24.18 9.00
CA ASP A 404 26.23 -24.10 8.75
C ASP A 404 26.63 -22.89 7.89
N VAL A 405 26.06 -21.73 8.22
CA VAL A 405 26.35 -20.43 7.58
C VAL A 405 27.07 -19.48 8.55
N ARG A 406 27.68 -18.41 8.01
CA ARG A 406 28.21 -17.29 8.80
C ARG A 406 27.19 -16.15 8.76
N CYS A 407 26.91 -15.54 9.90
CA CYS A 407 25.86 -14.53 10.03
C CYS A 407 26.45 -13.16 10.41
N ILE A 408 26.05 -12.13 9.66
CA ILE A 408 26.19 -10.73 10.08
C ILE A 408 24.85 -10.32 10.68
N LEU A 409 24.83 -10.08 11.99
CA LEU A 409 23.63 -9.85 12.76
C LEU A 409 23.45 -8.36 13.09
N SER A 410 22.37 -7.75 12.61
CA SER A 410 21.94 -6.41 13.05
C SER A 410 20.78 -6.56 14.04
N LYS A 411 21.12 -6.63 15.33
CA LYS A 411 20.18 -6.88 16.42
C LYS A 411 19.44 -5.59 16.82
N GLY A 412 18.27 -5.34 16.21
CA GLY A 412 17.45 -4.15 16.51
C GLY A 412 16.27 -4.37 17.46
N TRP A 413 15.98 -5.61 17.85
CA TRP A 413 14.78 -6.00 18.62
C TRP A 413 14.97 -6.07 20.13
N SER A 414 16.17 -5.79 20.63
CA SER A 414 16.50 -5.71 22.06
C SER A 414 16.50 -4.28 22.61
N ASP A 415 16.67 -3.27 21.75
CA ASP A 415 17.19 -1.97 22.18
C ASP A 415 16.11 -0.93 22.50
N ARG A 416 14.84 -1.19 22.15
CA ARG A 416 13.72 -0.27 22.40
C ARG A 416 13.06 -0.41 23.78
N LEU A 417 13.39 -1.44 24.55
CA LEU A 417 12.66 -1.79 25.80
C LEU A 417 13.53 -2.08 27.02
N GLY A 418 14.84 -1.87 26.94
CA GLY A 418 15.68 -1.97 28.12
C GLY A 418 15.53 -0.72 28.99
N ASP A 419 14.98 -0.85 30.19
CA ASP A 419 15.45 -0.01 31.30
C ASP A 419 16.97 -0.25 31.39
N PRO A 420 17.84 0.78 31.30
CA PRO A 420 19.28 0.62 31.40
C PRO A 420 19.72 -0.14 32.67
N ALA A 421 18.90 -0.13 33.72
CA ALA A 421 19.12 -0.87 34.96
C ALA A 421 18.67 -2.34 34.91
N SER A 422 17.94 -2.75 33.87
CA SER A 422 17.34 -4.08 33.67
C SER A 422 18.04 -4.91 32.60
N ALA A 423 19.32 -4.63 32.32
CA ALA A 423 20.12 -5.35 31.33
C ALA A 423 20.12 -6.86 31.61
N LYS A 424 19.18 -7.59 30.98
CA LYS A 424 19.18 -9.05 30.96
C LYS A 424 20.49 -9.47 30.32
N ALA A 425 21.14 -10.50 30.89
CA ALA A 425 22.37 -11.05 30.36
C ALA A 425 22.19 -11.36 28.85
N GLU A 426 23.00 -10.74 28.01
CA GLU A 426 22.96 -11.00 26.57
C GLU A 426 23.33 -12.45 26.31
N VAL A 427 22.59 -13.10 25.41
CA VAL A 427 22.92 -14.45 24.96
C VAL A 427 24.28 -14.38 24.27
N PRO A 428 25.31 -15.12 24.73
CA PRO A 428 26.62 -15.09 24.11
C PRO A 428 26.52 -15.57 22.65
N LEU A 429 27.08 -14.78 21.74
CA LEU A 429 27.08 -15.11 20.31
C LEU A 429 28.23 -16.05 19.98
N PRO A 430 27.99 -17.12 19.20
CA PRO A 430 29.05 -18.01 18.75
C PRO A 430 29.92 -17.33 17.68
N PRO A 431 31.14 -17.84 17.40
CA PRO A 431 32.05 -17.24 16.42
C PRO A 431 31.52 -17.23 14.97
N GLU A 432 30.46 -18.00 14.69
CA GLU A 432 29.71 -17.98 13.44
C GLU A 432 28.91 -16.69 13.21
N ILE A 433 28.72 -15.88 14.26
CA ILE A 433 27.84 -14.71 14.23
C ILE A 433 28.64 -13.47 14.62
N HIS A 434 28.70 -12.50 13.72
CA HIS A 434 29.27 -11.19 13.98
C HIS A 434 28.17 -10.14 14.09
N GLN A 435 28.01 -9.55 15.27
CA GLN A 435 27.02 -8.50 15.51
C GLN A 435 27.55 -7.14 15.04
N ILE A 436 26.71 -6.40 14.32
CA ILE A 436 26.95 -5.01 13.92
C ILE A 436 25.85 -4.10 14.46
N THR A 437 26.17 -2.82 14.67
CA THR A 437 25.16 -1.80 15.02
C THR A 437 24.45 -1.29 13.76
N ALA A 438 25.23 -0.91 12.75
CA ALA A 438 24.73 -0.43 11.46
C ALA A 438 25.82 -0.53 10.39
N ALA A 439 25.40 -0.71 9.14
CA ALA A 439 26.23 -0.54 7.95
C ALA A 439 25.34 -0.13 6.77
N PRO A 440 25.85 0.66 5.81
CA PRO A 440 25.12 0.95 4.58
C PRO A 440 24.79 -0.35 3.83
N HIS A 441 23.50 -0.58 3.56
CA HIS A 441 23.05 -1.82 2.93
C HIS A 441 23.52 -1.96 1.48
N ASP A 442 23.71 -0.84 0.77
CA ASP A 442 24.27 -0.81 -0.58
C ASP A 442 25.71 -1.35 -0.63
N TRP A 443 26.49 -1.17 0.44
CA TRP A 443 27.76 -1.85 0.60
C TRP A 443 27.57 -3.28 1.13
N LEU A 444 26.91 -3.44 2.28
CA LEU A 444 26.88 -4.70 3.01
C LEU A 444 26.21 -5.84 2.22
N PHE A 445 25.10 -5.57 1.53
CA PHE A 445 24.37 -6.63 0.84
C PHE A 445 25.09 -7.15 -0.41
N THR A 446 26.09 -6.42 -0.91
CA THR A 446 26.98 -6.93 -1.96
C THR A 446 28.00 -7.95 -1.44
N GLN A 447 28.16 -8.04 -0.11
CA GLN A 447 29.12 -8.92 0.56
C GLN A 447 28.50 -10.24 1.03
N VAL A 448 27.18 -10.42 0.94
CA VAL A 448 26.45 -11.57 1.49
C VAL A 448 25.81 -12.43 0.40
N ASP A 449 25.47 -13.67 0.74
CA ASP A 449 24.82 -14.64 -0.14
C ASP A 449 23.28 -14.63 0.00
N ALA A 450 22.74 -14.22 1.14
CA ALA A 450 21.30 -14.04 1.37
C ALA A 450 21.01 -13.04 2.49
N VAL A 451 19.80 -12.49 2.52
CA VAL A 451 19.36 -11.46 3.48
C VAL A 451 18.06 -11.90 4.14
N ALA A 452 18.01 -11.94 5.46
CA ALA A 452 16.77 -12.12 6.23
C ALA A 452 16.39 -10.82 6.95
N HIS A 453 15.17 -10.34 6.72
CA HIS A 453 14.70 -9.07 7.28
C HIS A 453 13.18 -9.03 7.52
N HIS A 454 12.71 -7.92 8.10
CA HIS A 454 11.30 -7.73 8.45
C HIS A 454 10.39 -7.45 7.24
N GLY A 455 10.92 -6.96 6.12
CA GLY A 455 10.14 -6.71 4.90
C GLY A 455 9.80 -5.25 4.65
N GLY A 456 10.34 -4.30 5.42
CA GLY A 456 10.12 -2.89 5.17
C GLY A 456 10.62 -2.48 3.79
N ALA A 457 9.86 -1.65 3.09
CA ALA A 457 10.06 -1.28 1.68
C ALA A 457 11.52 -0.99 1.30
N GLY A 458 12.22 -0.18 2.10
CA GLY A 458 13.61 0.20 1.82
C GLY A 458 14.62 -0.95 1.98
N THR A 459 14.43 -1.83 2.97
CA THR A 459 15.32 -2.99 3.16
C THR A 459 15.07 -4.05 2.10
N THR A 460 13.80 -4.27 1.74
CA THR A 460 13.41 -5.11 0.61
C THR A 460 14.00 -4.56 -0.69
N GLY A 461 13.89 -3.26 -0.95
CA GLY A 461 14.50 -2.64 -2.13
C GLY A 461 16.01 -2.80 -2.18
N ALA A 462 16.71 -2.64 -1.05
CA ALA A 462 18.16 -2.81 -0.97
C ALA A 462 18.61 -4.25 -1.23
N SER A 463 17.92 -5.25 -0.66
CA SER A 463 18.26 -6.67 -0.87
C SER A 463 18.00 -7.11 -2.31
N LEU A 464 16.87 -6.70 -2.88
CA LEU A 464 16.55 -6.95 -4.28
C LEU A 464 17.52 -6.24 -5.23
N ARG A 465 17.93 -4.99 -4.96
CA ARG A 465 18.95 -4.28 -5.74
C ARG A 465 20.30 -4.98 -5.70
N ALA A 466 20.70 -5.53 -4.55
CA ALA A 466 21.93 -6.32 -4.43
C ALA A 466 21.85 -7.64 -5.24
N GLY A 467 20.64 -8.10 -5.56
CA GLY A 467 20.41 -9.31 -6.34
C GLY A 467 20.66 -10.59 -5.54
N VAL A 468 20.42 -10.53 -4.23
CA VAL A 468 20.57 -11.66 -3.31
C VAL A 468 19.19 -12.19 -2.90
N PRO A 469 19.04 -13.51 -2.70
CA PRO A 469 17.82 -14.09 -2.16
C PRO A 469 17.40 -13.47 -0.82
N THR A 470 16.11 -13.22 -0.67
CA THR A 470 15.56 -12.46 0.47
C THR A 470 14.54 -13.25 1.27
N ILE A 471 14.79 -13.42 2.57
CA ILE A 471 13.85 -14.03 3.52
C ILE A 471 13.13 -12.89 4.27
N VAL A 472 11.81 -12.86 4.17
CA VAL A 472 10.98 -11.85 4.83
C VAL A 472 10.23 -12.48 5.99
N LYS A 473 10.37 -11.97 7.21
CA LYS A 473 9.45 -12.26 8.31
C LYS A 473 8.63 -11.00 8.60
N PRO A 474 7.39 -10.88 8.08
CA PRO A 474 6.58 -9.69 8.32
C PRO A 474 6.09 -9.64 9.77
N PHE A 475 6.00 -8.44 10.33
CA PHE A 475 5.46 -8.14 11.66
C PHE A 475 4.27 -7.19 11.60
N PHE A 476 4.29 -6.18 10.73
CA PHE A 476 3.21 -5.21 10.60
C PHE A 476 3.12 -4.59 9.21
N GLY A 477 1.91 -4.14 8.84
CA GLY A 477 1.67 -3.26 7.68
C GLY A 477 2.23 -3.76 6.35
N ASP A 478 2.95 -2.87 5.66
CA ASP A 478 3.49 -3.08 4.32
C ASP A 478 4.45 -4.27 4.21
N GLN A 479 5.00 -4.73 5.33
CA GLN A 479 5.89 -5.89 5.36
C GLN A 479 5.22 -7.16 4.82
N PHE A 480 3.92 -7.34 5.09
CA PHE A 480 3.16 -8.46 4.54
C PHE A 480 3.04 -8.36 3.02
N PHE A 481 2.80 -7.16 2.50
CA PHE A 481 2.76 -6.89 1.06
C PHE A 481 4.11 -7.22 0.41
N PHE A 482 5.21 -6.67 0.92
CA PHE A 482 6.54 -6.91 0.36
C PHE A 482 7.00 -8.38 0.52
N GLY A 483 6.63 -9.05 1.62
CA GLY A 483 6.84 -10.49 1.76
C GLY A 483 6.17 -11.28 0.65
N SER A 484 4.89 -11.01 0.37
CA SER A 484 4.18 -11.63 -0.74
C SER A 484 4.80 -11.29 -2.10
N ARG A 485 5.26 -10.06 -2.32
CA ARG A 485 5.94 -9.68 -3.57
C ARG A 485 7.24 -10.45 -3.79
N VAL A 486 8.03 -10.63 -2.74
CA VAL A 486 9.28 -11.41 -2.78
C VAL A 486 9.01 -12.88 -3.17
N GLU A 487 7.97 -13.49 -2.59
CA GLU A 487 7.55 -14.84 -2.94
C GLU A 487 7.01 -14.95 -4.37
N ASP A 488 6.13 -14.03 -4.78
CA ASP A 488 5.53 -14.01 -6.12
C ASP A 488 6.58 -13.93 -7.23
N LEU A 489 7.64 -13.16 -7.01
CA LEU A 489 8.75 -13.02 -7.94
C LEU A 489 9.67 -14.26 -7.94
N GLY A 490 9.58 -15.10 -6.91
CA GLY A 490 10.43 -16.27 -6.71
C GLY A 490 11.89 -15.91 -6.39
N VAL A 491 12.11 -14.75 -5.77
CA VAL A 491 13.43 -14.23 -5.38
C VAL A 491 13.70 -14.39 -3.88
N GLY A 492 12.82 -15.08 -3.17
CA GLY A 492 12.89 -15.21 -1.73
C GLY A 492 11.71 -15.94 -1.13
N ILE A 493 11.60 -15.87 0.20
CA ILE A 493 10.64 -16.63 1.02
C ILE A 493 9.98 -15.69 2.02
N SER A 494 8.65 -15.79 2.23
CA SER A 494 7.92 -15.06 3.28
C SER A 494 7.54 -16.02 4.40
N LEU A 495 8.09 -15.79 5.59
CA LEU A 495 7.89 -16.63 6.74
C LEU A 495 6.62 -16.24 7.50
N LYS A 496 5.64 -17.15 7.54
CA LYS A 496 4.48 -17.01 8.42
C LYS A 496 4.83 -17.21 9.90
N LYS A 497 5.64 -18.25 10.18
CA LYS A 497 6.10 -18.61 11.53
C LYS A 497 7.62 -18.58 11.59
N LEU A 498 8.16 -18.27 12.76
CA LEU A 498 9.59 -18.26 13.01
C LEU A 498 9.94 -19.24 14.14
N ASN A 499 10.63 -20.31 13.78
CA ASN A 499 11.26 -21.26 14.69
C ASN A 499 12.50 -21.84 14.02
N VAL A 500 13.29 -22.61 14.77
CA VAL A 500 14.59 -23.11 14.30
C VAL A 500 14.46 -23.93 13.02
N ASN A 501 13.48 -24.83 12.93
CA ASN A 501 13.33 -25.70 11.76
C ASN A 501 12.92 -24.93 10.51
N ILE A 502 11.93 -24.04 10.63
CA ILE A 502 11.44 -23.23 9.51
C ILE A 502 12.53 -22.28 9.04
N PHE A 503 13.19 -21.60 10.00
CA PHE A 503 14.18 -20.58 9.65
C PHE A 503 15.47 -21.19 9.10
N SER A 504 15.95 -22.31 9.65
CA SER A 504 17.10 -23.04 9.09
C SER A 504 16.82 -23.50 7.66
N ARG A 505 15.63 -24.05 7.40
CA ARG A 505 15.23 -24.45 6.04
C ARG A 505 15.25 -23.26 5.08
N ALA A 506 14.69 -22.13 5.49
CA ALA A 506 14.67 -20.92 4.67
C ALA A 506 16.08 -20.38 4.39
N LEU A 507 16.96 -20.36 5.40
CA LEU A 507 18.37 -19.98 5.23
C LEU A 507 19.08 -20.91 4.24
N TRP A 508 18.85 -22.22 4.36
CA TRP A 508 19.45 -23.20 3.47
C TRP A 508 18.94 -23.02 2.03
N GLU A 509 17.62 -22.89 1.85
CA GLU A 509 17.02 -22.70 0.54
C GLU A 509 17.47 -21.40 -0.13
N ALA A 510 17.48 -20.28 0.61
CA ALA A 510 17.95 -19.00 0.09
C ALA A 510 19.43 -19.03 -0.33
N THR A 511 20.26 -19.88 0.27
CA THR A 511 21.70 -19.97 -0.04
C THR A 511 22.07 -21.07 -1.03
N ASN A 512 21.16 -22.02 -1.32
CA ASN A 512 21.42 -23.20 -2.17
C ASN A 512 20.47 -23.35 -3.37
N SER A 513 19.34 -22.65 -3.40
CA SER A 513 18.40 -22.70 -4.54
C SER A 513 18.93 -21.91 -5.73
N GLU A 514 19.50 -22.61 -6.72
CA GLU A 514 20.01 -21.98 -7.94
C GLU A 514 18.95 -21.14 -8.65
N ARG A 515 17.71 -21.64 -8.74
CA ARG A 515 16.58 -20.91 -9.32
C ARG A 515 16.35 -19.57 -8.62
N MET A 516 16.33 -19.57 -7.28
CA MET A 516 16.10 -18.35 -6.49
C MET A 516 17.25 -17.37 -6.64
N ILE A 517 18.49 -17.86 -6.59
CA ILE A 517 19.72 -17.06 -6.76
C ILE A 517 19.76 -16.40 -8.14
N VAL A 518 19.49 -17.15 -9.21
CA VAL A 518 19.49 -16.62 -10.59
C VAL A 518 18.39 -15.57 -10.75
N LYS A 519 17.17 -15.84 -10.27
CA LYS A 519 16.08 -14.86 -10.33
C LYS A 519 16.39 -13.59 -9.55
N ALA A 520 16.95 -13.70 -8.34
CA ALA A 520 17.35 -12.54 -7.54
C ALA A 520 18.40 -11.71 -8.27
N LYS A 521 19.43 -12.35 -8.85
CA LYS A 521 20.47 -11.66 -9.64
C LYS A 521 19.89 -10.89 -10.83
N LEU A 522 19.05 -11.54 -11.63
CA LEU A 522 18.40 -10.92 -12.80
C LEU A 522 17.50 -9.75 -12.41
N LEU A 523 16.73 -9.88 -11.32
CA LEU A 523 15.93 -8.78 -10.80
C LEU A 523 16.80 -7.62 -10.31
N GLY A 524 17.89 -7.92 -9.59
CA GLY A 524 18.86 -6.91 -9.15
C GLY A 524 19.50 -6.16 -10.31
N GLU A 525 19.81 -6.84 -11.41
CA GLU A 525 20.30 -6.19 -12.65
C GLU A 525 19.27 -5.23 -13.25
N LYS A 526 17.98 -5.60 -13.26
CA LYS A 526 16.90 -4.70 -13.70
C LYS A 526 16.81 -3.47 -12.79
N ILE A 527 16.78 -3.67 -11.48
CA ILE A 527 16.67 -2.58 -10.50
C ILE A 527 17.88 -1.63 -10.59
N ARG A 528 19.11 -2.15 -10.78
CA ARG A 528 20.31 -1.31 -10.92
C ARG A 528 20.34 -0.48 -12.21
N LYS A 529 19.56 -0.86 -13.24
CA LYS A 529 19.37 -0.08 -14.47
C LYS A 529 18.28 0.99 -14.34
N GLU A 530 17.46 0.94 -13.30
CA GLU A 530 16.43 1.93 -13.04
C GLU A 530 17.03 3.20 -12.40
N ASN A 531 16.57 4.38 -12.80
CA ASN A 531 16.85 5.65 -12.13
C ASN A 531 15.56 6.23 -11.54
N GLY A 532 15.20 5.78 -10.33
CA GLY A 532 13.94 6.16 -9.71
C GLY A 532 13.82 7.64 -9.36
N VAL A 533 14.93 8.24 -8.92
CA VAL A 533 14.98 9.66 -8.54
C VAL A 533 14.81 10.56 -9.76
N GLU A 534 15.53 10.29 -10.85
CA GLU A 534 15.40 11.04 -12.09
C GLU A 534 13.98 10.94 -12.66
N LYS A 535 13.40 9.73 -12.69
CA LYS A 535 12.01 9.52 -13.11
C LYS A 535 11.00 10.27 -12.24
N ALA A 536 11.25 10.36 -10.92
CA ALA A 536 10.41 11.13 -10.02
C ALA A 536 10.47 12.64 -10.29
N ILE A 537 11.66 13.19 -10.58
CA ILE A 537 11.84 14.59 -10.95
C ILE A 537 11.17 14.89 -12.31
N GLN A 538 11.34 14.01 -13.30
CA GLN A 538 10.66 14.15 -14.59
C GLN A 538 9.13 14.13 -14.44
N ALA A 539 8.59 13.21 -13.62
CA ALA A 539 7.17 13.16 -13.31
C ALA A 539 6.69 14.42 -12.57
N LEU A 540 7.48 14.91 -11.60
CA LEU A 540 7.21 16.17 -10.90
C LEU A 540 7.07 17.33 -11.87
N TYR A 541 8.00 17.48 -12.82
CA TYR A 541 7.99 18.55 -13.82
C TYR A 541 6.79 18.45 -14.77
N ARG A 542 6.54 17.25 -15.31
CA ARG A 542 5.42 17.00 -16.21
C ARG A 542 4.08 17.31 -15.56
N ASP A 543 3.88 16.85 -14.33
CA ASP A 543 2.57 16.90 -13.66
C ASP A 543 2.40 18.21 -12.84
N LEU A 544 3.37 19.14 -12.90
CA LEU A 544 3.38 20.38 -12.13
C LEU A 544 2.19 21.29 -12.46
N GLU A 545 1.88 21.47 -13.75
CA GLU A 545 0.75 22.33 -14.14
C GLU A 545 -0.58 21.69 -13.73
N TYR A 546 -0.71 20.36 -13.88
CA TYR A 546 -1.88 19.65 -13.38
C TYR A 546 -2.05 19.86 -11.85
N ALA A 547 -0.98 19.72 -11.07
CA ALA A 547 -1.00 19.98 -9.63
C ALA A 547 -1.43 21.43 -9.29
N LYS A 548 -0.97 22.44 -10.06
CA LYS A 548 -1.43 23.84 -9.91
C LYS A 548 -2.94 23.98 -10.15
N THR A 549 -3.48 23.31 -11.18
CA THR A 549 -4.92 23.41 -11.50
C THR A 549 -5.81 22.88 -10.38
N LEU A 550 -5.40 21.79 -9.71
CA LEU A 550 -6.15 21.19 -8.61
C LEU A 550 -6.27 22.16 -7.42
N VAL A 551 -5.18 22.84 -7.10
CA VAL A 551 -5.12 23.78 -5.97
C VAL A 551 -5.94 25.03 -6.29
N ARG A 552 -5.83 25.58 -7.50
CA ARG A 552 -6.67 26.70 -7.97
C ARG A 552 -8.16 26.38 -7.88
N ARG A 553 -8.58 25.20 -8.37
CA ARG A 553 -9.98 24.75 -8.28
C ARG A 553 -10.48 24.67 -6.83
N ARG A 554 -9.67 24.15 -5.91
CA ARG A 554 -10.01 24.11 -4.47
C ARG A 554 -10.12 25.51 -3.87
N SER A 555 -9.21 26.42 -4.21
CA SER A 555 -9.27 27.81 -3.74
C SER A 555 -10.51 28.55 -4.24
N MET A 556 -10.91 28.37 -5.50
CA MET A 556 -12.14 28.96 -6.06
C MET A 556 -13.40 28.38 -5.39
N ALA A 557 -13.47 27.06 -5.21
CA ALA A 557 -14.57 26.42 -4.50
C ALA A 557 -14.68 26.86 -3.03
N ALA A 558 -13.56 27.18 -2.39
CA ALA A 558 -13.53 27.72 -1.03
C ALA A 558 -13.97 29.20 -0.96
N ALA A 559 -13.68 30.00 -2.00
CA ALA A 559 -13.99 31.43 -2.08
C ALA A 559 -15.45 31.72 -2.46
N SER A 560 -16.14 30.80 -3.14
CA SER A 560 -17.54 31.00 -3.52
C SER A 560 -18.46 31.04 -2.27
N PRO A 561 -19.30 32.08 -2.10
CA PRO A 561 -20.34 32.08 -1.08
C PRO A 561 -21.42 31.08 -1.50
N SER A 562 -21.58 30.00 -0.75
CA SER A 562 -22.78 29.16 -0.90
C SER A 562 -23.99 29.98 -0.49
N ALA A 563 -24.83 30.36 -1.47
CA ALA A 563 -26.16 30.86 -1.18
C ALA A 563 -26.91 29.85 -0.30
N PRO A 564 -27.69 30.27 0.72
CA PRO A 564 -28.56 29.36 1.43
C PRO A 564 -29.59 28.79 0.44
N ALA A 565 -29.93 27.51 0.60
CA ALA A 565 -31.06 26.91 -0.10
C ALA A 565 -32.32 27.78 0.12
N PRO A 566 -33.08 28.15 -0.93
CA PRO A 566 -34.28 28.94 -0.72
C PRO A 566 -35.31 28.07 -0.01
N LEU A 567 -35.64 28.46 1.22
CA LEU A 567 -36.93 28.18 1.83
C LEU A 567 -38.00 28.76 0.92
N GLY A 568 -38.99 27.94 0.58
CA GLY A 568 -40.01 28.28 -0.40
C GLY A 568 -40.77 29.52 -0.01
N GLU A 569 -40.87 30.45 -0.95
CA GLU A 569 -41.97 31.40 -1.04
C GLU A 569 -42.13 31.82 -2.51
N SER A 570 -43.36 31.67 -3.02
CA SER A 570 -43.72 32.11 -4.36
C SER A 570 -43.84 33.64 -4.41
N ARG A 571 -43.25 34.28 -5.42
CA ARG A 571 -43.91 35.30 -6.28
C ARG A 571 -42.94 35.92 -7.29
N THR A 572 -43.24 35.66 -8.56
CA THR A 572 -43.27 36.59 -9.72
C THR A 572 -42.25 37.74 -9.80
N GLY A 573 -41.41 37.73 -10.84
CA GLY A 573 -40.78 38.94 -11.39
C GLY A 573 -39.50 38.67 -12.19
N LYS A 574 -39.53 38.97 -13.50
CA LYS A 574 -38.40 38.91 -14.45
C LYS A 574 -37.26 39.90 -14.07
N GLN A 575 -35.99 39.49 -14.20
CA GLN A 575 -34.97 40.07 -15.13
C GLN A 575 -33.52 39.68 -14.79
N ASP A 576 -32.82 39.29 -15.87
CA ASP A 576 -31.43 39.58 -16.26
C ASP A 576 -30.24 39.09 -15.40
N TRP A 577 -29.72 37.91 -15.75
CA TRP A 577 -28.28 37.54 -15.68
C TRP A 577 -27.99 36.38 -16.68
N GLU A 578 -27.94 36.68 -17.98
CA GLU A 578 -27.36 35.82 -19.02
C GLU A 578 -26.45 36.65 -19.90
N GLU A 579 -25.18 36.77 -19.52
CA GLU A 579 -24.05 37.11 -20.40
C GLU A 579 -22.78 36.84 -19.57
N ASP A 580 -22.11 35.70 -19.82
CA ASP A 580 -20.66 35.42 -19.60
C ASP A 580 -20.26 33.93 -19.48
N LEU A 581 -21.09 32.97 -19.91
CA LEU A 581 -20.67 31.55 -19.97
C LEU A 581 -21.07 30.83 -21.27
N ALA A 582 -20.89 31.48 -22.42
CA ALA A 582 -20.91 30.82 -23.73
C ALA A 582 -19.47 30.76 -24.28
N GLY A 583 -18.74 29.71 -23.92
CA GLY A 583 -17.37 29.51 -24.39
C GLY A 583 -16.76 28.27 -23.77
N ILE A 584 -17.01 27.13 -24.42
CA ILE A 584 -16.34 25.82 -24.40
C ILE A 584 -17.45 24.75 -24.39
N GLU A 585 -18.09 24.57 -25.56
CA GLU A 585 -18.76 23.33 -25.92
C GLU A 585 -17.81 22.50 -26.79
N GLU A 586 -17.68 21.23 -26.43
CA GLU A 586 -16.87 20.21 -27.09
C GLU A 586 -17.36 19.95 -28.51
N THR A 587 -16.53 20.27 -29.51
CA THR A 587 -16.77 19.87 -30.90
C THR A 587 -16.04 18.56 -31.20
N TRP A 588 -16.76 17.44 -31.13
CA TRP A 588 -16.29 16.16 -31.65
C TRP A 588 -16.47 16.14 -33.18
N THR A 589 -15.37 16.19 -33.93
CA THR A 589 -15.37 15.96 -35.38
C THR A 589 -14.81 14.58 -35.69
N LEU A 590 -15.71 13.69 -36.11
CA LEU A 590 -15.40 12.41 -36.74
C LEU A 590 -14.77 12.67 -38.11
N VAL A 591 -13.52 12.23 -38.29
CA VAL A 591 -12.83 12.23 -39.59
C VAL A 591 -13.26 10.99 -40.38
N GLY A 592 -14.04 11.20 -41.43
CA GLY A 592 -14.33 10.20 -42.45
C GLY A 592 -13.19 10.09 -43.46
N HIS A 593 -12.87 8.87 -43.86
CA HIS A 593 -11.97 8.55 -44.99
C HIS A 593 -12.77 8.56 -46.31
N PRO A 594 -12.18 8.95 -47.46
CA PRO A 594 -12.92 9.12 -48.70
C PRO A 594 -12.99 7.85 -49.57
N ASP A 595 -14.19 7.65 -50.12
CA ASP A 595 -14.65 6.98 -51.35
C ASP A 595 -13.75 5.99 -52.10
N THR A 596 -14.34 4.83 -52.38
CA THR A 596 -14.12 4.10 -53.65
C THR A 596 -15.40 3.36 -54.03
N ASP A 597 -16.01 3.78 -55.14
CA ASP A 597 -17.16 3.16 -55.79
C ASP A 597 -16.84 1.75 -56.31
N MET A 598 -17.78 0.80 -56.17
CA MET A 598 -18.07 -0.20 -57.21
C MET A 598 -19.36 -1.02 -56.94
N GLU A 599 -20.34 -0.78 -57.82
CA GLU A 599 -21.35 -1.66 -58.43
C GLU A 599 -21.83 -3.00 -57.80
N LEU A 600 -23.17 -3.07 -57.70
CA LEU A 600 -24.10 -4.14 -58.14
C LEU A 600 -23.77 -5.63 -57.85
N SER A 601 -24.63 -6.31 -57.10
CA SER A 601 -25.56 -7.34 -57.64
C SER A 601 -26.29 -8.17 -56.56
N HIS A 602 -27.48 -8.63 -56.96
CA HIS A 602 -28.41 -9.54 -56.31
C HIS A 602 -27.80 -10.80 -55.66
N SER A 603 -28.40 -11.28 -54.55
CA SER A 603 -29.27 -12.48 -54.58
C SER A 603 -29.82 -12.86 -53.21
N SER A 604 -31.05 -13.35 -53.24
CA SER A 604 -31.87 -13.97 -52.21
C SER A 604 -31.27 -15.23 -51.57
N HIS A 605 -31.83 -15.63 -50.42
CA HIS A 605 -32.15 -16.98 -49.87
C HIS A 605 -32.17 -16.80 -48.34
N GLY A 606 -33.23 -17.01 -47.55
CA GLY A 606 -34.33 -17.96 -47.65
C GLY A 606 -34.07 -19.08 -46.66
N HIS A 607 -34.59 -18.98 -45.42
CA HIS A 607 -35.14 -20.13 -44.69
C HIS A 607 -35.87 -19.70 -43.40
N GLU A 608 -37.15 -20.06 -43.36
CA GLU A 608 -38.08 -20.03 -42.23
C GLU A 608 -37.81 -21.19 -41.26
N SER A 609 -38.17 -21.00 -39.99
CA SER A 609 -39.03 -21.95 -39.26
C SER A 609 -39.69 -21.27 -38.04
N GLU A 610 -41.02 -21.16 -38.12
CA GLU A 610 -41.99 -20.80 -37.09
C GLU A 610 -42.21 -21.91 -36.03
N PHE A 611 -43.06 -21.56 -35.04
CA PHE A 611 -43.83 -22.34 -34.05
C PHE A 611 -43.31 -22.24 -32.59
N ASP A 612 -44.11 -21.90 -31.57
CA ASP A 612 -45.54 -21.51 -31.52
C ASP A 612 -45.87 -20.80 -30.19
N LEU A 613 -46.96 -20.04 -30.23
CA LEU A 613 -47.60 -19.25 -29.18
C LEU A 613 -48.45 -20.09 -28.21
N ARG A 614 -48.69 -19.52 -27.01
CA ARG A 614 -50.02 -19.31 -26.39
C ARG A 614 -49.85 -18.37 -25.18
N ALA A 615 -50.30 -17.10 -25.24
CA ALA A 615 -51.68 -16.61 -25.06
C ALA A 615 -52.10 -16.61 -23.56
N SER A 616 -52.74 -15.61 -22.97
CA SER A 616 -53.16 -14.25 -23.36
C SER A 616 -53.81 -13.61 -22.11
N ALA A 617 -53.73 -12.27 -21.96
CA ALA A 617 -54.77 -11.31 -21.54
C ALA A 617 -55.50 -11.51 -20.16
N ALA A 618 -56.00 -10.51 -19.41
CA ALA A 618 -56.15 -9.06 -19.57
C ALA A 618 -56.79 -8.45 -18.28
N VAL A 619 -56.45 -7.18 -18.00
CA VAL A 619 -57.35 -6.04 -17.64
C VAL A 619 -57.97 -5.92 -16.23
N ALA A 620 -57.44 -4.88 -15.55
CA ALA A 620 -57.99 -3.83 -14.69
C ALA A 620 -59.51 -3.68 -14.38
N ALA A 621 -59.79 -3.41 -13.09
CA ALA A 621 -60.70 -2.41 -12.47
C ALA A 621 -60.84 -2.81 -10.98
N GLY A 622 -60.75 -2.01 -9.91
CA GLY A 622 -60.93 -0.58 -9.70
C GLY A 622 -62.16 -0.37 -8.81
N THR A 623 -62.02 -0.27 -7.47
CA THR A 623 -62.86 0.54 -6.53
C THR A 623 -62.50 0.29 -5.05
N LEU A 624 -62.45 1.39 -4.28
CA LEU A 624 -62.35 1.49 -2.81
C LEU A 624 -63.67 1.07 -2.12
N PRO A 625 -63.66 0.88 -0.79
CA PRO A 625 -64.28 1.92 0.04
C PRO A 625 -63.52 2.25 1.35
N ASP A 626 -63.69 3.51 1.78
CA ASP A 626 -63.50 4.00 3.15
C ASP A 626 -64.63 3.52 4.07
N ILE A 627 -64.35 3.33 5.38
CA ILE A 627 -65.28 3.59 6.50
C ILE A 627 -64.49 3.95 7.76
N ALA A 628 -65.12 4.81 8.55
CA ALA A 628 -64.72 5.67 9.64
C ALA A 628 -64.21 5.05 10.96
N ILE A 629 -63.55 5.98 11.66
CA ILE A 629 -63.18 6.17 13.08
C ILE A 629 -64.27 5.74 14.08
N ASP A 630 -63.84 5.21 15.23
CA ASP A 630 -64.44 5.53 16.53
C ASP A 630 -63.38 5.52 17.65
N GLU A 631 -63.55 6.47 18.58
CA GLU A 631 -62.75 6.73 19.79
C GLU A 631 -63.08 5.71 20.90
N ASP A 632 -62.16 5.47 21.85
CA ASP A 632 -62.31 5.81 23.29
C ASP A 632 -61.44 4.95 24.25
N ASP A 633 -60.85 5.69 25.20
CA ASP A 633 -60.57 5.39 26.62
C ASP A 633 -59.78 4.16 27.14
N GLY A 634 -58.75 4.50 27.94
CA GLY A 634 -58.74 4.13 29.37
C GLY A 634 -57.72 3.08 29.84
N GLU A 635 -56.77 3.55 30.67
CA GLU A 635 -56.26 2.96 31.94
C GLU A 635 -56.40 1.43 32.16
N GLU A 636 -55.38 0.66 32.56
CA GLU A 636 -54.73 0.70 33.88
C GLU A 636 -53.56 -0.32 33.92
N ASP A 637 -52.40 0.14 34.41
CA ASP A 637 -51.54 -0.38 35.48
C ASP A 637 -51.25 -1.90 35.73
N VAL A 638 -50.12 -2.09 36.45
CA VAL A 638 -49.70 -3.23 37.30
C VAL A 638 -48.63 -4.20 36.73
N THR A 639 -47.38 -3.77 36.90
CA THR A 639 -46.21 -4.49 37.46
C THR A 639 -46.09 -6.02 37.31
N ARG A 640 -44.99 -6.48 36.69
CA ARG A 640 -43.91 -7.18 37.38
C ARG A 640 -42.60 -7.16 36.60
#